data_AF-A0A2E8PZH3-F1
#
_entry.id   AF-A0A2E8PZH3-F1
#
_cell.length_a   1.000
_cell.length_b   1.000
_cell.length_c   1.000
_cell.angle_alpha   90.00
_cell.angle_beta   90.00
_cell.angle_gamma   90.00
#
_symmetry.space_group_name_H-M   'P 1'
#
loop_
_entity.id
_entity.type
_entity.pdbx_description
1 polymer ?
#
loop_
_entity_poly.entity_id
_entity_poly.type
_entity_poly.pdbx_seq_one_letter_code
_entity_poly.pdbx_strand_id
1 'polypeptide(L)'
;MATKRDRKLPSEYRGPERAFQFDRDTILIYTGIHEADMRPFSRIGAGTSVPAGLLPQIENVVVPEENLWNVGLEAAWLKESLAAGSGHIRYVGSKERTTQLHRYLDPNEDEMSRSKEDAANDPVEYASYSAPERGVSQKDRCTITYMATGEYQVTVGGSRVLDSQSLSRGRMGLDREYDQVSKILSKQDRRMEHGWSFYPFQTEGDSLSIYWGLQGKGLALNPPVDVHYHCLAHSIDPERLQMVIAESAELPGLAEQYRRNNTLERQFGAYCPEMERMIHLKRMYNRAQVKTFDDSRTLPFSKETVFFASRSKSHGVFAMKANADAEFPMQIAFPLQKGKQSRSFDFTKGPFDLELMRLEDGQKFESAGSFLTLIGRGNAAAKKFSKAKLKDGVFPLLSESEYRLQQVVNLSNLADEISLGLKGSEFEQTVPELFSLMGQTGPNLDEEAVLDLLYRIRTQAIPDNLLLRINLGEATRALHSYLGMVKDKFPKVAKLSEKVYKRYDTKGLKVRDLEALEGAVAFDIYAVQARITILQARPVHPPRIAIVFPPEIDTIKAEQKEYRKYLKEQNRILDKGDESPADRATLEFLEKLLEERLHLAEERERLGDLLSDLDLSGPVEDRGDLPFHMKLPYWLRRTFEFLRIPEFVEWVKGLFGGGSGREKGSLTTGVSAWLLIPMAAVLIGLLGLGLYSASGNGNGENSVVSMVKGWFSSDSSGENPDGTVYLTDASSDGPGSPEVSGLDPALSIAAPGGIQENQNVPGEENVEVNDQEVFQFSDLLARRNGFAPLRQQNPDLRNPDLVFPGDRLNLPDGRILQITPGEYIWEIARKQYRKDMARLQILDRQVRILGQEYQKKKSLMS
;
A
#
# COMPACT_ATOMS: atom_id res chain seq x y z
N MET A 1 -36.32 31.33 1.75
CA MET A 1 -36.44 32.36 0.70
C MET A 1 -35.04 32.60 0.17
N ALA A 2 -34.74 32.19 -1.07
CA ALA A 2 -33.50 32.59 -1.70
C ALA A 2 -33.65 34.06 -2.14
N THR A 3 -32.82 34.95 -1.59
CA THR A 3 -32.64 36.28 -2.19
C THR A 3 -32.09 36.08 -3.59
N LYS A 4 -32.74 36.66 -4.61
CA LYS A 4 -32.10 36.85 -5.91
C LYS A 4 -30.78 37.60 -5.66
N ARG A 5 -29.65 36.92 -5.78
CA ARG A 5 -28.37 37.60 -6.02
C ARG A 5 -28.48 38.23 -7.41
N ASP A 6 -28.16 39.51 -7.52
CA ASP A 6 -27.99 40.12 -8.83
C ASP A 6 -26.81 39.42 -9.52
N ARG A 7 -27.07 38.79 -10.68
CA ARG A 7 -26.04 38.12 -11.47
C ARG A 7 -25.03 39.18 -11.93
N LYS A 8 -23.76 38.99 -11.57
CA LYS A 8 -22.66 39.81 -12.06
C LYS A 8 -22.23 39.29 -13.41
N LEU A 9 -22.06 40.17 -14.39
CA LEU A 9 -21.43 39.76 -15.66
C LEU A 9 -19.97 39.37 -15.39
N PRO A 10 -19.37 38.42 -16.13
CA PRO A 10 -17.96 38.03 -15.93
C PRO A 10 -16.97 39.21 -16.01
N SER A 11 -17.32 40.24 -16.80
CA SER A 11 -16.59 41.50 -16.92
C SER A 11 -16.66 42.42 -15.68
N GLU A 12 -17.62 42.20 -14.77
CA GLU A 12 -17.85 42.98 -13.54
C GLU A 12 -17.05 42.49 -12.33
N TYR A 13 -16.50 41.27 -12.37
CA TYR A 13 -15.62 40.78 -11.33
C TYR A 13 -14.35 41.65 -11.27
N ARG A 14 -14.04 42.23 -10.09
CA ARG A 14 -12.88 43.12 -9.89
C ARG A 14 -12.06 42.72 -8.66
N GLY A 15 -10.74 42.92 -8.76
CA GLY A 15 -9.81 42.69 -7.66
C GLY A 15 -9.97 41.30 -7.02
N PRO A 16 -10.07 41.19 -5.68
CA PRO A 16 -10.07 39.89 -4.99
C PRO A 16 -11.25 38.98 -5.34
N GLU A 17 -12.34 39.50 -5.91
CA GLU A 17 -13.47 38.68 -6.37
C GLU A 17 -13.08 37.69 -7.50
N ARG A 18 -11.90 37.87 -8.13
CA ARG A 18 -11.40 36.98 -9.19
C ARG A 18 -10.59 35.79 -8.69
N ALA A 19 -10.21 35.73 -7.41
CA ALA A 19 -9.54 34.57 -6.83
C ALA A 19 -10.55 33.74 -6.02
N PHE A 20 -10.50 32.42 -6.14
CA PHE A 20 -11.40 31.46 -5.47
C PHE A 20 -10.53 30.38 -4.83
N GLN A 21 -10.69 30.10 -3.53
CA GLN A 21 -9.99 28.99 -2.90
C GLN A 21 -10.86 27.72 -2.90
N PHE A 22 -10.36 26.64 -3.50
CA PHE A 22 -11.07 25.36 -3.61
C PHE A 22 -10.94 24.51 -2.34
N ASP A 23 -9.70 24.38 -1.87
CA ASP A 23 -9.29 23.62 -0.71
C ASP A 23 -8.06 24.31 -0.09
N ARG A 24 -7.46 23.71 0.95
CA ARG A 24 -6.31 24.30 1.67
C ARG A 24 -5.14 24.70 0.77
N ASP A 25 -4.90 23.93 -0.28
CA ASP A 25 -3.72 24.06 -1.12
C ASP A 25 -4.01 24.70 -2.47
N THR A 26 -5.27 24.68 -2.94
CA THR A 26 -5.64 25.06 -4.32
C THR A 26 -6.42 26.36 -4.41
N ILE A 27 -5.95 27.26 -5.29
CA ILE A 27 -6.55 28.54 -5.63
C ILE A 27 -6.76 28.59 -7.15
N LEU A 28 -7.96 28.96 -7.56
CA LEU A 28 -8.29 29.30 -8.94
C LEU A 28 -8.36 30.82 -9.11
N ILE A 29 -7.90 31.33 -10.25
CA ILE A 29 -7.96 32.74 -10.60
C ILE A 29 -8.65 32.88 -11.94
N TYR A 30 -9.75 33.63 -11.97
CA TYR A 30 -10.45 34.00 -13.19
C TYR A 30 -9.68 35.12 -13.92
N THR A 31 -8.96 34.72 -14.96
CA THR A 31 -8.12 35.58 -15.80
C THR A 31 -8.88 36.16 -16.99
N GLY A 32 -10.09 35.68 -17.30
CA GLY A 32 -10.92 36.19 -18.39
C GLY A 32 -11.25 37.68 -18.27
N ILE A 33 -10.96 38.42 -19.33
CA ILE A 33 -11.24 39.86 -19.51
C ILE A 33 -12.39 40.02 -20.52
N HIS A 34 -12.53 39.09 -21.46
CA HIS A 34 -13.59 39.05 -22.47
C HIS A 34 -14.42 37.76 -22.35
N GLU A 35 -15.68 37.82 -22.76
CA GLU A 35 -16.62 36.67 -22.75
C GLU A 35 -16.21 35.56 -23.73
N ALA A 36 -15.36 35.88 -24.71
CA ALA A 36 -14.82 34.93 -25.70
C ALA A 36 -13.44 34.34 -25.31
N ASP A 37 -12.93 34.61 -24.11
CA ASP A 37 -11.62 34.12 -23.68
C ASP A 37 -11.67 32.60 -23.45
N MET A 38 -10.98 31.85 -24.32
CA MET A 38 -10.82 30.41 -24.22
C MET A 38 -9.95 30.06 -23.01
N ARG A 39 -10.41 29.14 -22.15
CA ARG A 39 -9.75 28.72 -20.89
C ARG A 39 -9.43 29.88 -19.94
N PRO A 40 -10.45 30.59 -19.41
CA PRO A 40 -10.25 31.86 -18.69
C PRO A 40 -9.77 31.69 -17.24
N PHE A 41 -9.06 30.61 -16.93
CA PHE A 41 -8.60 30.29 -15.57
C PHE A 41 -7.10 29.98 -15.50
N SER A 42 -6.49 30.44 -14.41
CA SER A 42 -5.17 30.01 -13.94
C SER A 42 -5.30 29.37 -12.56
N ARG A 43 -4.50 28.34 -12.28
CA ARG A 43 -4.51 27.61 -10.99
C ARG A 43 -3.18 27.75 -10.28
N ILE A 44 -3.22 27.89 -8.96
CA ILE A 44 -2.09 27.69 -8.05
C ILE A 44 -2.48 26.53 -7.13
N GLY A 45 -1.62 25.53 -6.96
CA GLY A 45 -1.83 24.45 -5.99
C GLY A 45 -2.50 23.22 -6.55
N ALA A 46 -2.23 22.09 -5.89
CA ALA A 46 -2.81 20.78 -6.18
C ALA A 46 -3.25 20.11 -4.88
N GLY A 47 -4.54 20.25 -4.58
CA GLY A 47 -5.27 19.64 -3.46
C GLY A 47 -6.48 18.86 -3.99
N THR A 48 -7.04 17.96 -3.19
CA THR A 48 -7.87 16.85 -3.69
C THR A 48 -9.23 17.21 -4.28
N SER A 49 -9.67 18.48 -4.25
CA SER A 49 -11.08 18.84 -4.49
C SER A 49 -11.36 19.70 -5.74
N VAL A 50 -10.47 19.78 -6.73
CA VAL A 50 -10.81 20.46 -8.00
C VAL A 50 -11.74 19.58 -8.85
N PRO A 51 -12.92 20.09 -9.28
CA PRO A 51 -13.81 19.34 -10.16
C PRO A 51 -13.16 19.03 -11.51
N ALA A 52 -13.24 17.77 -11.95
CA ALA A 52 -12.64 17.33 -13.21
C ALA A 52 -13.14 18.12 -14.44
N GLY A 53 -14.39 18.61 -14.42
CA GLY A 53 -14.95 19.44 -15.49
C GLY A 53 -14.31 20.83 -15.63
N LEU A 54 -13.61 21.32 -14.61
CA LEU A 54 -12.87 22.58 -14.66
C LEU A 54 -11.47 22.42 -15.26
N LEU A 55 -10.86 21.23 -15.14
CA LEU A 55 -9.48 20.99 -15.59
C LEU A 55 -9.22 21.39 -17.06
N PRO A 56 -10.12 21.13 -18.04
CA PRO A 56 -9.95 21.58 -19.43
C PRO A 56 -10.04 23.10 -19.64
N GLN A 57 -10.50 23.85 -18.64
CA GLN A 57 -10.67 25.31 -18.67
C GLN A 57 -9.49 26.06 -18.04
N ILE A 58 -8.50 25.33 -17.50
CA ILE A 58 -7.28 25.90 -16.94
C ILE A 58 -6.24 26.03 -18.05
N GLU A 59 -5.79 27.26 -18.34
CA GLU A 59 -4.68 27.51 -19.26
C GLU A 59 -3.33 27.40 -18.54
N ASN A 60 -3.19 28.09 -17.40
CA ASN A 60 -1.91 28.25 -16.71
C ASN A 60 -1.91 27.61 -15.31
N VAL A 61 -0.85 26.86 -14.99
CA VAL A 61 -0.60 26.24 -13.68
C VAL A 61 0.65 26.89 -13.07
N VAL A 62 0.43 27.68 -12.03
CA VAL A 62 1.34 28.71 -11.51
C VAL A 62 2.18 28.14 -10.37
N VAL A 63 3.40 27.71 -10.66
CA VAL A 63 4.31 27.03 -9.72
C VAL A 63 4.91 28.05 -8.73
N PRO A 64 4.55 28.02 -7.43
CA PRO A 64 5.11 28.91 -6.43
C PRO A 64 6.51 28.46 -5.99
N GLU A 65 7.31 29.37 -5.44
CA GLU A 65 8.65 29.03 -4.95
C GLU A 65 8.64 28.41 -3.54
N GLU A 66 7.80 28.95 -2.64
CA GLU A 66 7.75 28.53 -1.24
C GLU A 66 6.58 27.60 -0.88
N ASN A 67 5.41 27.74 -1.52
CA ASN A 67 4.22 26.93 -1.20
C ASN A 67 4.32 25.53 -1.80
N LEU A 68 4.70 24.55 -1.00
CA LEU A 68 4.90 23.16 -1.43
C LEU A 68 3.57 22.42 -1.69
N TRP A 69 3.10 22.43 -2.94
CA TRP A 69 1.89 21.69 -3.35
C TRP A 69 2.13 20.18 -3.56
N ASN A 70 1.07 19.38 -3.70
CA ASN A 70 1.21 17.94 -3.96
C ASN A 70 1.50 17.65 -5.44
N VAL A 71 2.78 17.45 -5.75
CA VAL A 71 3.26 17.14 -7.12
C VAL A 71 2.76 15.79 -7.64
N GLY A 72 2.51 14.81 -6.76
CA GLY A 72 1.94 13.51 -7.16
C GLY A 72 0.50 13.64 -7.64
N LEU A 73 -0.29 14.49 -6.98
CA LEU A 73 -1.65 14.83 -7.43
C LEU A 73 -1.62 15.64 -8.73
N GLU A 74 -0.65 16.55 -8.90
CA GLU A 74 -0.46 17.27 -10.16
C GLU A 74 -0.22 16.31 -11.35
N ALA A 75 0.56 15.24 -11.15
CA ALA A 75 0.78 14.23 -12.18
C ALA A 75 -0.52 13.51 -12.60
N ALA A 76 -1.40 13.22 -11.63
CA ALA A 76 -2.72 12.65 -11.91
C ALA A 76 -3.62 13.64 -12.67
N TRP A 77 -3.63 14.91 -12.25
CA TRP A 77 -4.40 15.97 -12.90
C TRP A 77 -3.93 16.31 -14.29
N LEU A 78 -2.62 16.28 -14.57
CA LEU A 78 -2.11 16.45 -15.92
C LEU A 78 -2.65 15.35 -16.84
N LYS A 79 -2.59 14.08 -16.41
CA LYS A 79 -3.15 12.95 -17.16
C LYS A 79 -4.66 13.12 -17.42
N GLU A 80 -5.42 13.57 -16.42
CA GLU A 80 -6.86 13.77 -16.54
C GLU A 80 -7.22 14.97 -17.44
N SER A 81 -6.50 16.09 -17.31
CA SER A 81 -6.70 17.29 -18.13
C SER A 81 -6.46 17.01 -19.62
N LEU A 82 -5.39 16.27 -19.94
CA LEU A 82 -5.07 15.84 -21.30
C LEU A 82 -6.13 14.85 -21.83
N ALA A 83 -6.56 13.88 -21.01
CA ALA A 83 -7.60 12.91 -21.38
C ALA A 83 -8.98 13.56 -21.59
N ALA A 84 -9.26 14.66 -20.89
CA ALA A 84 -10.47 15.47 -21.03
C ALA A 84 -10.40 16.48 -22.21
N GLY A 85 -9.36 16.44 -23.03
CA GLY A 85 -9.25 17.25 -24.25
C GLY A 85 -8.62 18.63 -24.03
N SER A 86 -7.90 18.87 -22.93
CA SER A 86 -7.07 20.07 -22.81
C SER A 86 -5.91 20.01 -23.79
N GLY A 87 -6.07 20.65 -24.95
CA GLY A 87 -5.06 20.70 -26.00
C GLY A 87 -3.84 21.59 -25.71
N HIS A 88 -3.76 22.24 -24.55
CA HIS A 88 -2.57 23.01 -24.11
C HIS A 88 -2.64 23.34 -22.61
N ILE A 89 -1.57 23.08 -21.86
CA ILE A 89 -1.43 23.44 -20.44
C ILE A 89 -0.06 24.07 -20.23
N ARG A 90 0.00 25.29 -19.69
CA ARG A 90 1.26 26.00 -19.41
C ARG A 90 1.60 26.00 -17.93
N TYR A 91 2.70 25.36 -17.54
CA TYR A 91 3.30 25.55 -16.22
C TYR A 91 4.13 26.84 -16.20
N VAL A 92 3.79 27.78 -15.33
CA VAL A 92 4.46 29.08 -15.19
C VAL A 92 5.16 29.12 -13.84
N GLY A 93 6.49 29.27 -13.81
CA GLY A 93 7.26 29.20 -12.57
C GLY A 93 8.68 29.75 -12.73
N SER A 94 9.48 29.63 -11.68
CA SER A 94 10.92 29.92 -11.80
C SER A 94 11.56 28.84 -12.65
N LYS A 95 12.62 29.18 -13.40
CA LYS A 95 13.29 28.22 -14.30
C LYS A 95 13.71 26.95 -13.56
N GLU A 96 14.18 27.07 -12.32
CA GLU A 96 14.52 25.92 -11.49
C GLU A 96 13.29 25.08 -11.16
N ARG A 97 12.19 25.71 -10.72
CA ARG A 97 10.94 25.03 -10.35
C ARG A 97 10.28 24.32 -11.52
N THR A 98 10.19 24.95 -12.69
CA THR A 98 9.57 24.34 -13.87
C THR A 98 10.41 23.21 -14.44
N THR A 99 11.75 23.34 -14.48
CA THR A 99 12.64 22.22 -14.86
C THR A 99 12.59 21.06 -13.83
N GLN A 100 12.46 21.34 -12.53
CA GLN A 100 12.27 20.29 -11.51
C GLN A 100 10.94 19.54 -11.73
N LEU A 101 9.86 20.28 -11.98
CA LEU A 101 8.52 19.73 -12.23
C LEU A 101 8.46 18.92 -13.52
N HIS A 102 9.03 19.44 -14.62
CA HIS A 102 9.15 18.73 -15.90
C HIS A 102 9.76 17.34 -15.70
N ARG A 103 10.91 17.27 -15.03
CA ARG A 103 11.63 16.02 -14.73
C ARG A 103 10.91 15.09 -13.74
N TYR A 104 9.93 15.58 -12.98
CA TYR A 104 9.08 14.73 -12.13
C TYR A 104 7.94 14.11 -12.93
N LEU A 105 7.34 14.89 -13.84
CA LEU A 105 6.19 14.50 -14.66
C LEU A 105 6.60 13.61 -15.85
N ASP A 106 7.73 13.90 -16.48
CA ASP A 106 8.34 13.09 -17.54
C ASP A 106 9.77 12.67 -17.13
N PRO A 107 9.94 11.50 -16.48
CA PRO A 107 11.24 11.04 -16.01
C PRO A 107 12.11 10.41 -17.13
N ASN A 108 11.59 10.28 -18.36
CA ASN A 108 12.19 9.43 -19.40
C ASN A 108 13.16 10.16 -20.35
N GLU A 109 13.47 11.45 -20.16
CA GLU A 109 14.33 12.19 -21.09
C GLU A 109 15.49 12.98 -20.50
N ASP A 110 16.66 12.76 -21.13
CA ASP A 110 17.70 13.77 -21.27
C ASP A 110 17.23 14.86 -22.24
N GLU A 111 17.23 16.12 -21.80
CA GLU A 111 16.81 17.33 -22.56
C GLU A 111 17.62 17.59 -23.86
N MET A 112 18.53 16.69 -24.26
CA MET A 112 19.48 16.86 -25.38
C MET A 112 19.04 16.25 -26.72
N SER A 113 17.91 15.52 -26.79
CA SER A 113 17.47 14.84 -28.04
C SER A 113 16.17 15.34 -28.67
N ARG A 114 15.27 16.04 -27.96
CA ARG A 114 14.07 16.65 -28.60
C ARG A 114 14.45 17.82 -29.50
N SER A 115 13.86 17.88 -30.70
CA SER A 115 14.01 19.06 -31.56
C SER A 115 13.16 20.23 -31.04
N LYS A 116 13.50 21.45 -31.47
CA LYS A 116 12.68 22.64 -31.15
C LYS A 116 11.29 22.62 -31.79
N GLU A 117 11.08 21.80 -32.81
CA GLU A 117 9.79 21.68 -33.52
C GLU A 117 8.87 20.67 -32.82
N ASP A 118 9.44 19.63 -32.21
CA ASP A 118 8.69 18.67 -31.37
C ASP A 118 8.18 19.37 -30.09
N ALA A 119 9.07 20.07 -29.38
CA ALA A 119 8.74 20.81 -28.15
C ALA A 119 7.74 21.97 -28.34
N ALA A 120 7.48 22.39 -29.59
CA ALA A 120 6.48 23.41 -29.91
C ALA A 120 5.07 22.82 -30.13
N ASN A 121 4.96 21.50 -30.30
CA ASN A 121 3.70 20.77 -30.46
C ASN A 121 3.34 19.93 -29.23
N ASP A 122 4.19 19.92 -28.20
CA ASP A 122 3.88 19.27 -26.92
C ASP A 122 2.66 19.96 -26.27
N PRO A 123 1.65 19.20 -25.76
CA PRO A 123 0.45 19.77 -25.13
C PRO A 123 0.73 20.37 -23.73
N VAL A 124 2.01 20.42 -23.33
CA VAL A 124 2.49 20.90 -22.04
C VAL A 124 3.66 21.84 -22.24
N GLU A 125 3.50 23.10 -21.84
CA GLU A 125 4.52 24.15 -21.96
C GLU A 125 5.11 24.48 -20.59
N TYR A 126 6.43 24.70 -20.49
CA TYR A 126 7.11 25.11 -19.26
C TYR A 126 7.72 26.50 -19.42
N ALA A 127 7.03 27.52 -18.90
CA ALA A 127 7.42 28.92 -19.00
C ALA A 127 8.17 29.41 -17.73
N SER A 128 9.30 30.07 -17.93
CA SER A 128 10.03 30.77 -16.87
C SER A 128 9.54 32.21 -16.69
N TYR A 129 9.66 32.78 -15.49
CA TYR A 129 9.38 34.21 -15.29
C TYR A 129 10.20 35.09 -16.25
N SER A 130 9.51 36.00 -16.94
CA SER A 130 10.12 37.08 -17.72
C SER A 130 9.83 38.42 -17.05
N ALA A 131 10.78 39.36 -17.14
CA ALA A 131 10.51 40.73 -16.75
C ALA A 131 9.47 41.34 -17.69
N PRO A 132 8.50 42.14 -17.20
CA PRO A 132 7.49 42.75 -18.06
C PRO A 132 8.14 43.64 -19.13
N GLU A 133 7.80 43.37 -20.39
CA GLU A 133 8.36 44.10 -21.53
C GLU A 133 8.00 45.59 -21.46
N ARG A 134 9.01 46.46 -21.54
CA ARG A 134 8.82 47.91 -21.47
C ARG A 134 8.01 48.39 -22.67
N GLY A 135 6.80 48.90 -22.41
CA GLY A 135 5.93 49.52 -23.41
C GLY A 135 4.67 48.71 -23.78
N VAL A 136 4.53 47.47 -23.28
CA VAL A 136 3.31 46.68 -23.47
C VAL A 136 2.22 47.13 -22.49
N SER A 137 0.98 47.31 -22.97
CA SER A 137 -0.17 47.62 -22.11
C SER A 137 -0.45 46.49 -21.13
N GLN A 138 -0.27 46.74 -19.83
CA GLN A 138 -0.67 45.82 -18.76
C GLN A 138 -2.17 45.91 -18.41
N LYS A 139 -2.94 46.79 -19.06
CA LYS A 139 -4.37 46.99 -18.76
C LYS A 139 -5.26 45.81 -19.18
N ASP A 140 -4.78 44.98 -20.09
CA ASP A 140 -5.57 43.95 -20.78
C ASP A 140 -4.94 42.55 -20.63
N ARG A 141 -4.19 42.32 -19.54
CA ARG A 141 -3.54 41.03 -19.25
C ARG A 141 -3.65 40.63 -17.79
N CYS A 142 -3.60 39.32 -17.54
CA CYS A 142 -3.15 38.78 -16.26
C CYS A 142 -1.63 38.95 -16.15
N THR A 143 -1.13 39.36 -15.00
CA THR A 143 0.30 39.47 -14.70
C THR A 143 0.53 38.90 -13.31
N ILE A 144 1.48 37.98 -13.20
CA ILE A 144 1.90 37.36 -11.94
C ILE A 144 3.31 37.86 -11.67
N THR A 145 3.45 38.63 -10.58
CA THR A 145 4.71 39.22 -10.16
C THR A 145 5.26 38.41 -8.99
N TYR A 146 6.43 37.81 -9.18
CA TYR A 146 7.15 37.13 -8.12
C TYR A 146 8.17 38.08 -7.48
N MET A 147 8.15 38.13 -6.16
CA MET A 147 9.07 38.89 -5.35
C MET A 147 10.34 38.06 -5.08
N ALA A 148 11.46 38.72 -4.80
CA ALA A 148 12.71 38.04 -4.41
C ALA A 148 12.60 37.27 -3.07
N THR A 149 11.48 37.43 -2.33
CA THR A 149 11.10 36.66 -1.14
C THR A 149 10.45 35.31 -1.47
N GLY A 150 10.16 35.01 -2.75
CA GLY A 150 9.37 33.85 -3.17
C GLY A 150 7.85 34.03 -3.04
N GLU A 151 7.42 35.17 -2.49
CA GLU A 151 6.03 35.63 -2.49
C GLU A 151 5.58 36.03 -3.89
N TYR A 152 4.27 35.93 -4.17
CA TYR A 152 3.70 36.27 -5.47
C TYR A 152 2.45 37.16 -5.33
N GLN A 153 2.29 38.06 -6.30
CA GLN A 153 1.13 38.93 -6.44
C GLN A 153 0.51 38.71 -7.82
N VAL A 154 -0.80 38.52 -7.87
CA VAL A 154 -1.53 38.40 -9.14
C VAL A 154 -2.35 39.67 -9.38
N THR A 155 -2.18 40.25 -10.57
CA THR A 155 -2.97 41.38 -11.06
C THR A 155 -3.68 40.99 -12.35
N VAL A 156 -4.97 41.30 -12.47
CA VAL A 156 -5.75 41.10 -13.71
C VAL A 156 -6.32 42.45 -14.13
N GLY A 157 -6.01 42.85 -15.37
CA GLY A 157 -6.44 44.15 -15.91
C GLY A 157 -5.98 45.35 -15.07
N GLY A 158 -4.72 45.31 -14.60
CA GLY A 158 -4.14 46.31 -13.69
C GLY A 158 -4.69 46.32 -12.25
N SER A 159 -5.69 45.51 -11.91
CA SER A 159 -6.23 45.40 -10.55
C SER A 159 -5.55 44.28 -9.76
N ARG A 160 -5.12 44.51 -8.52
CA ARG A 160 -4.61 43.44 -7.63
C ARG A 160 -5.74 42.48 -7.27
N VAL A 161 -5.56 41.22 -7.63
CA VAL A 161 -6.49 40.11 -7.36
C VAL A 161 -6.03 39.32 -6.14
N LEU A 162 -4.78 38.87 -6.12
CA LEU A 162 -4.25 38.01 -5.07
C LEU A 162 -2.89 38.51 -4.59
N ASP A 163 -2.62 38.28 -3.30
CA ASP A 163 -1.40 38.63 -2.60
C ASP A 163 -1.08 37.46 -1.65
N SER A 164 0.00 36.72 -1.91
CA SER A 164 0.32 35.51 -1.16
C SER A 164 0.61 35.79 0.31
N GLN A 165 1.12 36.98 0.65
CA GLN A 165 1.43 37.38 2.02
C GLN A 165 0.16 37.68 2.81
N SER A 166 -0.84 38.30 2.17
CA SER A 166 -2.15 38.49 2.79
C SER A 166 -2.90 37.18 2.99
N LEU A 167 -2.75 36.23 2.06
CA LEU A 167 -3.38 34.92 2.14
C LEU A 167 -2.81 34.08 3.28
N SER A 168 -1.48 33.98 3.38
CA SER A 168 -0.79 33.15 4.40
C SER A 168 -1.01 33.63 5.84
N ARG A 169 -1.16 34.95 6.05
CA ARG A 169 -1.46 35.52 7.37
C ARG A 169 -2.93 35.36 7.78
N GLY A 170 -3.84 35.38 6.81
CA GLY A 170 -5.28 35.43 7.05
C GLY A 170 -5.92 34.09 7.44
N ARG A 171 -5.46 32.98 6.88
CA ARG A 171 -6.16 31.67 6.93
C ARG A 171 -5.49 30.63 7.84
N MET A 172 -6.18 29.52 8.09
CA MET A 172 -5.65 28.35 8.77
C MET A 172 -4.92 27.43 7.77
N GLY A 173 -3.69 27.80 7.41
CA GLY A 173 -2.81 26.92 6.62
C GLY A 173 -2.31 25.71 7.41
N LEU A 174 -1.90 24.66 6.70
CA LEU A 174 -1.52 23.36 7.27
C LEU A 174 -0.44 23.46 8.38
N ASP A 175 0.63 24.22 8.17
CA ASP A 175 1.68 24.43 9.18
C ASP A 175 1.13 25.05 10.49
N ARG A 176 0.13 25.93 10.36
CA ARG A 176 -0.56 26.59 11.49
C ARG A 176 -1.53 25.65 12.20
N GLU A 177 -2.06 24.63 11.52
CA GLU A 177 -2.79 23.52 12.13
C GLU A 177 -1.82 22.64 12.95
N TYR A 178 -0.71 22.20 12.37
CA TYR A 178 0.33 21.41 13.07
C TYR A 178 0.83 22.11 14.34
N ASP A 179 1.09 23.42 14.27
CA ASP A 179 1.50 24.22 15.42
C ASP A 179 0.42 24.29 16.51
N GLN A 180 -0.87 24.22 16.15
CA GLN A 180 -1.97 24.17 17.11
C GLN A 180 -2.13 22.78 17.71
N VAL A 181 -2.08 21.72 16.89
CA VAL A 181 -2.04 20.32 17.34
C VAL A 181 -0.92 20.12 18.38
N SER A 182 0.30 20.56 18.08
CA SER A 182 1.45 20.42 18.97
C SER A 182 1.26 21.16 20.32
N LYS A 183 0.60 22.33 20.30
CA LYS A 183 0.26 23.14 21.49
C LYS A 183 -0.93 22.62 22.30
N ILE A 184 -1.81 21.83 21.68
CA ILE A 184 -2.87 21.08 22.36
C ILE A 184 -2.24 19.88 23.05
N LEU A 185 -1.45 19.10 22.32
CA LEU A 185 -0.81 17.88 22.79
C LEU A 185 0.27 18.12 23.85
N SER A 186 0.86 19.32 23.96
CA SER A 186 1.76 19.67 25.07
C SER A 186 1.02 19.84 26.42
N LYS A 187 -0.32 19.75 26.43
CA LYS A 187 -1.18 19.82 27.61
C LYS A 187 -1.90 18.48 27.91
N GLN A 188 -1.60 17.41 27.18
CA GLN A 188 -2.20 16.09 27.34
C GLN A 188 -1.14 15.03 27.68
N ASP A 189 -1.58 13.90 28.23
CA ASP A 189 -0.76 12.70 28.31
C ASP A 189 -0.48 12.17 26.90
N ARG A 190 0.77 12.28 26.45
CA ARG A 190 1.19 11.93 25.09
C ARG A 190 1.40 10.42 24.97
N ARG A 191 0.67 9.78 24.06
CA ARG A 191 0.92 8.38 23.70
C ARG A 191 2.23 8.28 22.92
N MET A 192 2.87 7.11 23.00
CA MET A 192 4.10 6.81 22.27
C MET A 192 5.27 7.76 22.59
N GLU A 193 5.23 8.44 23.75
CA GLU A 193 6.27 9.40 24.12
C GLU A 193 7.58 8.71 24.55
N HIS A 194 7.48 7.56 25.20
CA HIS A 194 8.62 6.79 25.70
C HIS A 194 8.49 5.30 25.35
N GLY A 195 9.62 4.59 25.36
CA GLY A 195 9.68 3.17 25.04
C GLY A 195 9.38 2.87 23.56
N TRP A 196 8.77 1.70 23.34
CA TRP A 196 8.60 1.07 22.04
C TRP A 196 7.12 0.75 21.83
N SER A 197 6.54 1.22 20.74
CA SER A 197 5.10 1.04 20.47
C SER A 197 4.76 1.20 18.99
N PHE A 198 3.57 0.73 18.61
CA PHE A 198 2.93 1.08 17.34
C PHE A 198 1.42 1.29 17.51
N TYR A 199 0.84 2.01 16.55
CA TYR A 199 -0.55 2.44 16.57
C TYR A 199 -1.14 2.34 15.14
N PRO A 200 -2.10 1.44 14.88
CA PRO A 200 -2.75 1.33 13.59
C PRO A 200 -3.83 2.42 13.43
N PHE A 201 -3.76 3.16 12.33
CA PHE A 201 -4.81 4.11 11.96
C PHE A 201 -5.93 3.40 11.20
N GLN A 202 -7.16 3.87 11.38
CA GLN A 202 -8.25 3.48 10.49
C GLN A 202 -8.08 4.19 9.15
N THR A 203 -7.89 3.43 8.07
CA THR A 203 -7.73 3.97 6.71
C THR A 203 -8.63 3.28 5.71
N GLU A 204 -9.11 4.03 4.73
CA GLU A 204 -9.85 3.49 3.61
C GLU A 204 -8.91 2.81 2.61
N GLY A 205 -9.33 1.65 2.08
CA GLY A 205 -8.53 0.81 1.19
C GLY A 205 -7.71 -0.27 1.91
N ASP A 206 -6.79 -0.90 1.15
CA ASP A 206 -6.11 -2.13 1.56
C ASP A 206 -4.66 -1.91 2.04
N SER A 207 -4.20 -0.66 2.11
CA SER A 207 -2.89 -0.32 2.71
C SER A 207 -2.96 -0.42 4.23
N LEU A 208 -1.89 -0.91 4.84
CA LEU A 208 -1.78 -0.99 6.30
C LEU A 208 -1.12 0.29 6.82
N SER A 209 -1.90 1.15 7.47
CA SER A 209 -1.43 2.42 8.01
C SER A 209 -1.09 2.29 9.50
N ILE A 210 0.17 2.52 9.86
CA ILE A 210 0.68 2.36 11.24
C ILE A 210 1.69 3.44 11.58
N TYR A 211 1.50 4.12 12.70
CA TYR A 211 2.54 4.92 13.35
C TYR A 211 3.38 4.05 14.29
N TRP A 212 4.69 4.16 14.24
CA TRP A 212 5.67 3.48 15.10
C TRP A 212 6.38 4.51 15.98
N GLY A 213 6.37 4.28 17.29
CA GLY A 213 7.11 5.05 18.29
C GLY A 213 8.31 4.25 18.76
N LEU A 214 9.52 4.70 18.41
CA LEU A 214 10.77 4.03 18.70
C LEU A 214 11.66 4.98 19.52
N GLN A 215 11.47 4.97 20.85
CA GLN A 215 12.27 5.66 21.85
C GLN A 215 12.50 7.16 21.54
N GLY A 216 11.42 7.94 21.47
CA GLY A 216 11.50 9.39 21.22
C GLY A 216 11.27 9.81 19.76
N LYS A 217 11.24 8.84 18.82
CA LYS A 217 11.14 9.09 17.38
C LYS A 217 9.93 8.38 16.77
N GLY A 218 9.28 9.02 15.82
CA GLY A 218 8.10 8.54 15.11
C GLY A 218 8.40 8.15 13.65
N LEU A 219 7.82 7.03 13.20
CA LEU A 219 7.83 6.58 11.81
C LEU A 219 6.43 6.16 11.38
N ALA A 220 5.91 6.68 10.28
CA ALA A 220 4.63 6.22 9.73
C ALA A 220 4.85 5.27 8.54
N LEU A 221 4.16 4.13 8.58
CA LEU A 221 3.96 3.22 7.46
C LEU A 221 2.63 3.62 6.78
N ASN A 222 2.67 3.89 5.47
CA ASN A 222 1.52 4.30 4.65
C ASN A 222 0.62 5.33 5.36
N PRO A 223 1.13 6.54 5.64
CA PRO A 223 0.38 7.55 6.37
C PRO A 223 -0.94 7.90 5.64
N PRO A 224 -2.03 8.14 6.38
CA PRO A 224 -3.26 8.68 5.81
C PRO A 224 -3.04 10.11 5.31
N VAL A 225 -4.04 10.68 4.63
CA VAL A 225 -4.00 12.06 4.13
C VAL A 225 -3.83 13.05 5.29
N ASP A 226 -4.80 13.14 6.22
CA ASP A 226 -4.73 14.02 7.40
C ASP A 226 -4.05 13.34 8.61
N VAL A 227 -2.78 12.93 8.46
CA VAL A 227 -2.04 12.18 9.50
C VAL A 227 -1.95 12.91 10.85
N HIS A 228 -1.86 14.24 10.85
CA HIS A 228 -1.89 15.07 12.06
C HIS A 228 -3.21 15.00 12.82
N TYR A 229 -4.32 14.75 12.15
CA TYR A 229 -5.65 14.63 12.77
C TYR A 229 -5.82 13.30 13.46
N HIS A 230 -5.40 12.21 12.83
CA HIS A 230 -5.33 10.91 13.50
C HIS A 230 -4.35 10.96 14.69
N CYS A 231 -3.20 11.65 14.55
CA CYS A 231 -2.29 11.88 15.66
C CYS A 231 -2.96 12.66 16.82
N LEU A 232 -3.64 13.78 16.54
CA LEU A 232 -4.38 14.56 17.55
C LEU A 232 -5.46 13.73 18.25
N ALA A 233 -6.30 13.02 17.48
CA ALA A 233 -7.41 12.22 17.99
C ALA A 233 -6.99 11.13 18.98
N HIS A 234 -5.72 10.72 18.93
CA HIS A 234 -5.16 9.64 19.73
C HIS A 234 -4.01 10.09 20.63
N SER A 235 -3.85 11.40 20.83
CA SER A 235 -2.81 12.03 21.67
C SER A 235 -1.36 11.64 21.31
N ILE A 236 -1.08 11.41 20.02
CA ILE A 236 0.26 11.14 19.48
C ILE A 236 0.85 12.45 18.96
N ASP A 237 2.08 12.78 19.32
CA ASP A 237 2.76 14.00 18.84
C ASP A 237 3.25 13.85 17.39
N PRO A 238 2.68 14.59 16.40
CA PRO A 238 3.10 14.49 15.01
C PRO A 238 4.50 15.07 14.76
N GLU A 239 5.04 15.94 15.62
CA GLU A 239 6.40 16.48 15.43
C GLU A 239 7.50 15.43 15.61
N ARG A 240 7.18 14.32 16.26
CA ARG A 240 8.11 13.20 16.41
C ARG A 240 8.30 12.42 15.12
N LEU A 241 7.41 12.58 14.14
CA LEU A 241 7.48 11.92 12.85
C LEU A 241 8.72 12.39 12.07
N GLN A 242 9.77 11.57 12.12
CA GLN A 242 11.07 11.84 11.48
C GLN A 242 11.26 11.06 10.17
N MET A 243 10.48 10.00 9.95
CA MET A 243 10.58 9.20 8.73
C MET A 243 9.25 8.58 8.30
N VAL A 244 9.14 8.23 7.02
CA VAL A 244 8.02 7.46 6.49
C VAL A 244 8.45 6.35 5.54
N ILE A 245 7.68 5.27 5.58
CA ILE A 245 7.67 4.17 4.63
C ILE A 245 6.34 4.26 3.88
N ALA A 246 6.37 4.57 2.59
CA ALA A 246 5.17 4.78 1.78
C ALA A 246 5.13 3.81 0.58
N GLU A 247 3.96 3.28 0.23
CA GLU A 247 3.80 2.43 -0.97
C GLU A 247 3.88 3.23 -2.29
N SER A 248 3.66 4.56 -2.25
CA SER A 248 3.81 5.46 -3.40
C SER A 248 4.30 6.85 -2.97
N ALA A 249 5.05 7.49 -3.86
CA ALA A 249 5.48 8.89 -3.75
C ALA A 249 4.31 9.88 -3.94
N GLU A 250 3.18 9.42 -4.49
CA GLU A 250 2.00 10.24 -4.82
C GLU A 250 1.03 10.40 -3.64
N LEU A 251 1.24 9.69 -2.52
CA LEU A 251 0.38 9.78 -1.32
C LEU A 251 0.37 11.22 -0.77
N PRO A 252 -0.80 11.89 -0.65
CA PRO A 252 -0.86 13.28 -0.19
C PRO A 252 -0.21 13.52 1.18
N GLY A 253 -0.42 12.60 2.13
CA GLY A 253 0.20 12.67 3.46
C GLY A 253 1.75 12.68 3.43
N LEU A 254 2.38 12.10 2.40
CA LEU A 254 3.85 12.16 2.24
C LEU A 254 4.31 13.56 1.84
N ALA A 255 3.60 14.24 0.94
CA ALA A 255 3.91 15.62 0.53
C ALA A 255 3.71 16.60 1.69
N GLU A 256 2.66 16.41 2.49
CA GLU A 256 2.41 17.13 3.74
C GLU A 256 3.55 16.96 4.75
N GLN A 257 4.07 15.75 4.94
CA GLN A 257 5.20 15.49 5.84
C GLN A 257 6.49 16.13 5.35
N TYR A 258 6.72 16.16 4.03
CA TYR A 258 7.80 16.95 3.44
C TYR A 258 7.64 18.43 3.74
N ARG A 259 6.43 18.97 3.59
CA ARG A 259 6.12 20.37 3.94
C ARG A 259 6.44 20.67 5.40
N ARG A 260 5.94 19.87 6.35
CA ARG A 260 6.20 20.07 7.79
C ARG A 260 7.70 19.97 8.13
N ASN A 261 8.43 19.02 7.55
CA ASN A 261 9.87 18.90 7.81
C ASN A 261 10.69 20.02 7.14
N ASN A 262 10.26 20.52 5.99
CA ASN A 262 10.82 21.69 5.32
C ASN A 262 10.63 22.96 6.17
N THR A 263 9.44 23.18 6.74
CA THR A 263 9.12 24.29 7.66
C THR A 263 9.93 24.22 8.97
N LEU A 264 10.22 23.01 9.46
CA LEU A 264 11.00 22.80 10.68
C LEU A 264 12.53 22.70 10.45
N GLU A 265 13.00 22.84 9.20
CA GLU A 265 14.41 22.63 8.79
C GLU A 265 15.00 21.26 9.25
N ARG A 266 14.15 20.23 9.37
CA ARG A 266 14.52 18.91 9.89
C ARG A 266 14.98 17.96 8.78
N GLN A 267 15.80 16.98 9.17
CA GLN A 267 16.11 15.82 8.33
C GLN A 267 14.95 14.82 8.37
N PHE A 268 14.40 14.51 7.20
CA PHE A 268 13.30 13.54 7.04
C PHE A 268 13.80 12.30 6.29
N GLY A 269 13.50 11.10 6.78
CA GLY A 269 13.81 9.87 6.08
C GLY A 269 12.62 9.35 5.29
N ALA A 270 12.82 8.95 4.04
CA ALA A 270 11.76 8.36 3.24
C ALA A 270 12.21 7.06 2.56
N TYR A 271 11.34 6.06 2.63
CA TYR A 271 11.41 4.84 1.83
C TYR A 271 10.18 4.78 0.93
N CYS A 272 10.40 4.62 -0.38
CA CYS A 272 9.37 4.52 -1.39
C CYS A 272 9.80 3.53 -2.49
N PRO A 273 8.92 2.69 -3.04
CA PRO A 273 9.24 1.82 -4.17
C PRO A 273 9.73 2.60 -5.40
N GLU A 274 9.08 3.74 -5.71
CA GLU A 274 9.40 4.63 -6.83
C GLU A 274 10.56 5.59 -6.52
N MET A 275 11.75 5.04 -6.26
CA MET A 275 12.93 5.80 -5.82
C MET A 275 13.34 6.95 -6.76
N GLU A 276 13.20 6.76 -8.07
CA GLU A 276 13.52 7.77 -9.09
C GLU A 276 12.69 9.03 -8.87
N ARG A 277 11.35 8.93 -8.93
CA ARG A 277 10.40 10.01 -8.62
C ARG A 277 10.63 10.61 -7.23
N MET A 278 11.03 9.81 -6.26
CA MET A 278 11.38 10.28 -4.92
C MET A 278 12.58 11.26 -4.93
N ILE A 279 13.60 11.02 -5.76
CA ILE A 279 14.74 11.95 -5.94
C ILE A 279 14.27 13.29 -6.53
N HIS A 280 13.29 13.26 -7.44
CA HIS A 280 12.71 14.48 -7.99
C HIS A 280 11.87 15.25 -6.95
N LEU A 281 11.05 14.57 -6.12
CA LEU A 281 10.39 15.19 -4.96
C LEU A 281 11.40 15.83 -4.01
N LYS A 282 12.50 15.15 -3.67
CA LYS A 282 13.57 15.71 -2.84
C LYS A 282 14.11 17.04 -3.39
N ARG A 283 14.31 17.14 -4.71
CA ARG A 283 14.75 18.39 -5.37
C ARG A 283 13.67 19.47 -5.31
N MET A 284 12.40 19.10 -5.41
CA MET A 284 11.29 20.05 -5.22
C MET A 284 11.17 20.51 -3.75
N TYR A 285 11.54 19.66 -2.79
CA TYR A 285 11.55 19.96 -1.36
C TYR A 285 12.95 20.36 -0.83
N ASN A 286 13.72 21.13 -1.61
CA ASN A 286 15.13 21.46 -1.39
C ASN A 286 15.55 21.93 0.03
N ARG A 287 14.65 22.45 0.90
CA ARG A 287 15.01 22.80 2.31
C ARG A 287 14.86 21.60 3.26
N ALA A 288 14.01 20.61 2.95
CA ALA A 288 13.95 19.35 3.68
C ALA A 288 15.18 18.48 3.35
N GLN A 289 16.00 18.19 4.36
CA GLN A 289 17.19 17.34 4.17
C GLN A 289 16.80 15.86 4.12
N VAL A 290 16.34 15.41 2.94
CA VAL A 290 15.80 14.06 2.78
C VAL A 290 16.89 12.99 2.78
N LYS A 291 16.73 11.97 3.63
CA LYS A 291 17.51 10.74 3.63
C LYS A 291 16.78 9.66 2.86
N THR A 292 17.44 9.13 1.84
CA THR A 292 17.00 8.02 0.97
C THR A 292 17.66 6.72 1.42
N PHE A 293 16.90 5.62 1.44
CA PHE A 293 17.40 4.32 1.86
C PHE A 293 16.91 3.24 0.88
N ASP A 294 17.82 2.58 0.15
CA ASP A 294 17.43 1.52 -0.80
C ASP A 294 18.58 0.57 -1.21
N ASP A 295 19.56 0.36 -0.35
CA ASP A 295 20.82 -0.33 -0.68
C ASP A 295 21.06 -1.60 0.15
N SER A 296 19.97 -2.20 0.64
CA SER A 296 19.90 -3.35 1.57
C SER A 296 20.72 -3.26 2.86
N ARG A 297 21.38 -2.12 3.13
CA ARG A 297 22.10 -1.87 4.38
C ARG A 297 21.14 -1.57 5.51
N THR A 298 21.61 -1.87 6.72
CA THR A 298 20.87 -1.71 7.97
C THR A 298 20.51 -0.24 8.19
N LEU A 299 19.25 0.00 8.54
CA LEU A 299 18.70 1.34 8.74
C LEU A 299 18.60 1.64 10.25
N PRO A 300 19.56 2.35 10.87
CA PRO A 300 19.52 2.68 12.30
C PRO A 300 18.53 3.79 12.58
N PHE A 301 17.27 3.43 12.85
CA PHE A 301 16.22 4.41 13.15
C PHE A 301 16.45 5.05 14.54
N SER A 302 16.60 4.22 15.56
CA SER A 302 17.24 4.58 16.83
C SER A 302 18.66 3.98 16.88
N LYS A 303 19.41 4.21 17.97
CA LYS A 303 20.68 3.49 18.19
C LYS A 303 20.50 1.97 18.35
N GLU A 304 19.26 1.54 18.59
CA GLU A 304 18.88 0.20 19.07
C GLU A 304 17.88 -0.49 18.12
N THR A 305 17.49 0.16 17.01
CA THR A 305 16.61 -0.41 15.96
C THR A 305 17.37 -0.56 14.66
N VAL A 306 17.21 -1.70 13.99
CA VAL A 306 17.61 -1.91 12.60
C VAL A 306 16.40 -2.28 11.77
N PHE A 307 16.20 -1.62 10.63
CA PHE A 307 15.26 -2.05 9.60
C PHE A 307 15.97 -2.80 8.46
N PHE A 308 15.30 -3.83 7.95
CA PHE A 308 15.63 -4.56 6.73
C PHE A 308 14.41 -4.59 5.80
N ALA A 309 14.61 -4.37 4.51
CA ALA A 309 13.59 -4.63 3.48
C ALA A 309 13.88 -5.98 2.79
N SER A 310 12.84 -6.71 2.39
CA SER A 310 13.00 -7.92 1.56
C SER A 310 13.53 -7.55 0.17
N ARG A 311 14.23 -8.48 -0.51
CA ARG A 311 14.73 -8.26 -1.89
C ARG A 311 13.63 -7.84 -2.88
N SER A 312 12.39 -8.28 -2.64
CA SER A 312 11.20 -7.94 -3.43
C SER A 312 10.52 -6.65 -3.00
N LYS A 313 11.06 -5.92 -2.00
CA LYS A 313 10.47 -4.73 -1.36
C LYS A 313 9.04 -4.94 -0.85
N SER A 314 8.61 -6.19 -0.68
CA SER A 314 7.23 -6.55 -0.29
C SER A 314 7.01 -6.48 1.22
N HIS A 315 8.05 -6.72 2.01
CA HIS A 315 7.99 -6.86 3.47
C HIS A 315 9.20 -6.20 4.13
N GLY A 316 8.99 -5.66 5.32
CA GLY A 316 9.99 -5.06 6.18
C GLY A 316 10.14 -5.88 7.46
N VAL A 317 11.32 -5.83 8.06
CA VAL A 317 11.60 -6.39 9.39
C VAL A 317 12.28 -5.33 10.23
N PHE A 318 11.71 -5.01 11.39
CA PHE A 318 12.43 -4.32 12.46
C PHE A 318 13.07 -5.35 13.39
N ALA A 319 14.37 -5.22 13.62
CA ALA A 319 15.09 -5.89 14.69
C ALA A 319 15.47 -4.85 15.76
N MET A 320 15.00 -5.01 16.99
CA MET A 320 15.25 -4.05 18.07
C MET A 320 15.51 -4.75 19.41
N LYS A 321 16.31 -4.12 20.28
CA LYS A 321 16.40 -4.51 21.69
C LYS A 321 15.60 -3.52 22.51
N ALA A 322 14.44 -3.93 23.01
CA ALA A 322 13.62 -3.06 23.87
C ALA A 322 14.16 -2.98 25.32
N ASN A 323 15.09 -3.88 25.67
CA ASN A 323 15.80 -3.91 26.94
C ASN A 323 17.31 -4.08 26.65
N ALA A 324 18.16 -3.27 27.30
CA ALA A 324 19.61 -3.29 27.10
C ALA A 324 20.25 -4.63 27.48
N ASP A 325 19.71 -5.32 28.50
CA ASP A 325 20.22 -6.59 29.00
C ASP A 325 19.77 -7.80 28.17
N ALA A 326 18.90 -7.61 27.18
CA ALA A 326 18.42 -8.70 26.34
C ALA A 326 19.50 -9.22 25.39
N GLU A 327 19.76 -10.53 25.40
CA GLU A 327 20.76 -11.17 24.54
C GLU A 327 20.40 -11.04 23.04
N PHE A 328 19.17 -11.42 22.69
CA PHE A 328 18.64 -11.43 21.32
C PHE A 328 17.74 -10.20 21.04
N PRO A 329 17.72 -9.65 19.81
CA PRO A 329 16.74 -8.64 19.43
C PRO A 329 15.35 -9.27 19.19
N MET A 330 14.30 -8.52 19.52
CA MET A 330 12.94 -8.78 19.06
C MET A 330 12.86 -8.52 17.55
N GLN A 331 12.24 -9.44 16.79
CA GLN A 331 12.06 -9.32 15.34
C GLN A 331 10.57 -9.16 14.98
N ILE A 332 10.26 -8.09 14.26
CA ILE A 332 8.90 -7.71 13.87
C ILE A 332 8.81 -7.63 12.35
N ALA A 333 8.06 -8.54 11.72
CA ALA A 333 7.81 -8.53 10.28
C ALA A 333 6.49 -7.81 9.94
N PHE A 334 6.48 -7.03 8.86
CA PHE A 334 5.30 -6.28 8.41
C PHE A 334 5.29 -6.06 6.89
N PRO A 335 4.12 -5.86 6.25
CA PRO A 335 4.03 -5.63 4.82
C PRO A 335 4.42 -4.19 4.45
N LEU A 336 5.16 -4.04 3.34
CA LEU A 336 5.50 -2.73 2.74
C LEU A 336 4.62 -2.42 1.52
N GLN A 337 4.34 -3.44 0.69
CA GLN A 337 3.59 -3.32 -0.56
C GLN A 337 2.55 -4.42 -0.72
N LYS A 338 1.56 -4.22 -1.60
CA LYS A 338 0.61 -5.27 -2.02
C LYS A 338 1.34 -6.27 -2.93
N GLY A 339 1.31 -7.57 -2.61
CA GLY A 339 1.95 -8.61 -3.42
C GLY A 339 2.16 -9.94 -2.69
N LYS A 340 2.56 -10.98 -3.44
CA LYS A 340 2.91 -12.30 -2.85
C LYS A 340 4.05 -12.15 -1.85
N GLN A 341 3.87 -12.69 -0.64
CA GLN A 341 4.88 -12.65 0.41
C GLN A 341 6.14 -13.41 0.00
N SER A 342 7.17 -12.68 -0.43
CA SER A 342 8.51 -13.21 -0.68
C SER A 342 9.32 -13.08 0.62
N ARG A 343 9.38 -14.18 1.38
CA ARG A 343 10.19 -14.31 2.61
C ARG A 343 11.70 -14.48 2.34
N SER A 344 12.17 -14.08 1.16
CA SER A 344 13.59 -14.14 0.77
C SER A 344 14.34 -12.92 1.33
N PHE A 345 14.52 -12.93 2.65
CA PHE A 345 15.47 -12.07 3.35
C PHE A 345 16.82 -12.81 3.43
N ASP A 346 17.93 -12.09 3.23
CA ASP A 346 19.28 -12.64 3.43
C ASP A 346 19.67 -12.70 4.91
N PHE A 347 19.10 -11.82 5.73
CA PHE A 347 19.05 -11.98 7.19
C PHE A 347 17.77 -12.73 7.58
N THR A 348 17.93 -13.80 8.35
CA THR A 348 16.88 -14.64 8.97
C THR A 348 15.76 -15.19 8.05
N LYS A 349 15.99 -16.41 7.54
CA LYS A 349 14.92 -17.40 7.26
C LYS A 349 14.32 -17.97 8.57
N GLY A 350 14.08 -17.13 9.57
CA GLY A 350 13.69 -17.52 10.93
C GLY A 350 12.22 -17.21 11.24
N PRO A 351 11.65 -17.78 12.32
CA PRO A 351 10.41 -17.29 12.89
C PRO A 351 10.62 -15.87 13.46
N PHE A 352 9.66 -14.99 13.25
CA PHE A 352 9.61 -13.64 13.84
C PHE A 352 8.92 -13.72 15.20
N ASP A 353 9.21 -12.80 16.13
CA ASP A 353 8.45 -12.69 17.39
C ASP A 353 7.02 -12.19 17.12
N LEU A 354 6.91 -11.18 16.24
CA LEU A 354 5.66 -10.56 15.82
C LEU A 354 5.57 -10.51 14.29
N GLU A 355 4.51 -11.06 13.70
CA GLU A 355 4.18 -10.89 12.28
C GLU A 355 2.89 -10.06 12.14
N LEU A 356 2.98 -8.88 11.51
CA LEU A 356 1.83 -8.13 11.03
C LEU A 356 1.45 -8.66 9.65
N MET A 357 0.19 -9.06 9.47
CA MET A 357 -0.29 -9.73 8.27
C MET A 357 -1.56 -9.05 7.76
N ARG A 358 -1.68 -8.84 6.45
CA ARG A 358 -2.96 -8.54 5.80
C ARG A 358 -3.57 -9.83 5.29
N LEU A 359 -4.86 -10.04 5.53
CA LEU A 359 -5.53 -11.23 5.01
C LEU A 359 -5.96 -11.04 3.55
N GLU A 360 -5.54 -11.96 2.69
CA GLU A 360 -6.04 -12.06 1.32
C GLU A 360 -7.25 -13.00 1.25
N ASP A 361 -8.13 -12.76 0.28
CA ASP A 361 -9.43 -13.44 0.29
C ASP A 361 -9.31 -14.94 -0.06
N GLY A 362 -9.66 -15.79 0.91
CA GLY A 362 -9.49 -17.25 0.81
C GLY A 362 -8.25 -17.80 1.52
N GLN A 363 -7.35 -16.94 1.99
CA GLN A 363 -6.25 -17.33 2.86
C GLN A 363 -6.76 -17.88 4.19
N LYS A 364 -6.15 -18.97 4.69
CA LYS A 364 -6.50 -19.58 5.97
C LYS A 364 -5.51 -19.14 7.04
N PHE A 365 -6.02 -18.91 8.25
CA PHE A 365 -5.20 -18.73 9.44
C PHE A 365 -4.59 -20.09 9.85
N GLU A 366 -3.28 -20.20 9.71
CA GLU A 366 -2.51 -21.27 10.36
C GLU A 366 -2.23 -20.87 11.82
N SER A 367 -1.84 -21.83 12.67
CA SER A 367 -1.47 -21.52 14.06
C SER A 367 -0.07 -20.91 14.09
N ALA A 368 0.09 -19.75 14.73
CA ALA A 368 1.38 -19.06 14.86
C ALA A 368 2.37 -19.77 15.81
N GLY A 369 1.95 -20.82 16.51
CA GLY A 369 2.81 -21.58 17.40
C GLY A 369 3.25 -20.75 18.61
N SER A 370 4.54 -20.44 18.69
CA SER A 370 5.12 -19.63 19.79
C SER A 370 5.15 -18.13 19.52
N PHE A 371 5.02 -17.70 18.25
CA PHE A 371 5.03 -16.29 17.85
C PHE A 371 3.62 -15.69 17.79
N LEU A 372 3.55 -14.35 17.77
CA LEU A 372 2.32 -13.57 17.71
C LEU A 372 2.07 -13.09 16.28
N THR A 373 0.87 -13.29 15.76
CA THR A 373 0.45 -12.75 14.46
C THR A 373 -0.73 -11.81 14.65
N LEU A 374 -0.58 -10.57 14.21
CA LEU A 374 -1.66 -9.59 14.18
C LEU A 374 -2.21 -9.47 12.75
N ILE A 375 -3.48 -9.82 12.58
CA ILE A 375 -4.16 -9.88 11.29
C ILE A 375 -5.01 -8.63 11.06
N GLY A 376 -4.65 -7.83 10.06
CA GLY A 376 -5.51 -6.80 9.47
C GLY A 376 -6.43 -7.41 8.40
N ARG A 377 -7.61 -6.82 8.20
CA ARG A 377 -8.63 -7.32 7.26
C ARG A 377 -8.10 -7.52 5.84
N GLY A 378 -7.24 -6.63 5.35
CA GLY A 378 -6.78 -6.62 3.96
C GLY A 378 -7.96 -6.61 2.98
N ASN A 379 -7.87 -7.43 1.93
CA ASN A 379 -8.90 -7.58 0.91
C ASN A 379 -10.04 -8.53 1.34
N ALA A 380 -9.96 -9.18 2.50
CA ALA A 380 -10.95 -10.17 2.90
C ALA A 380 -12.32 -9.53 3.21
N ALA A 381 -13.39 -10.11 2.66
CA ALA A 381 -14.74 -9.61 2.87
C ALA A 381 -15.09 -9.44 4.37
N ALA A 382 -15.50 -8.24 4.80
CA ALA A 382 -15.67 -7.90 6.21
C ALA A 382 -16.52 -8.92 7.00
N LYS A 383 -17.70 -9.31 6.46
CA LYS A 383 -18.59 -10.32 7.07
C LYS A 383 -17.95 -11.70 7.27
N LYS A 384 -16.92 -12.05 6.49
CA LYS A 384 -16.13 -13.28 6.60
C LYS A 384 -14.99 -13.12 7.60
N PHE A 385 -14.30 -11.97 7.58
CA PHE A 385 -13.25 -11.61 8.55
C PHE A 385 -13.81 -11.56 9.98
N SER A 386 -14.82 -10.73 10.25
CA SER A 386 -15.47 -10.60 11.56
C SER A 386 -16.07 -11.92 12.10
N LYS A 387 -16.41 -12.87 11.22
CA LYS A 387 -16.89 -14.21 11.60
C LYS A 387 -15.80 -15.26 11.77
N ALA A 388 -14.55 -14.97 11.40
CA ALA A 388 -13.44 -15.88 11.58
C ALA A 388 -13.25 -16.20 13.07
N LYS A 389 -12.95 -17.47 13.37
CA LYS A 389 -12.55 -17.90 14.70
C LYS A 389 -11.05 -17.67 14.87
N LEU A 390 -10.64 -17.17 16.03
CA LEU A 390 -9.23 -17.02 16.37
C LEU A 390 -8.49 -18.37 16.38
N LYS A 391 -7.18 -18.29 16.15
CA LYS A 391 -6.20 -19.37 16.26
C LYS A 391 -5.18 -19.01 17.33
N ASP A 392 -4.44 -20.01 17.79
CA ASP A 392 -3.37 -19.85 18.78
C ASP A 392 -2.34 -18.83 18.30
N GLY A 393 -2.11 -17.78 19.11
CA GLY A 393 -1.20 -16.69 18.78
C GLY A 393 -1.68 -15.76 17.65
N VAL A 394 -2.94 -15.85 17.20
CA VAL A 394 -3.48 -15.01 16.10
C VAL A 394 -4.60 -14.11 16.60
N PHE A 395 -4.36 -12.80 16.57
CA PHE A 395 -5.30 -11.77 17.03
C PHE A 395 -5.59 -10.75 15.92
N PRO A 396 -6.81 -10.18 15.85
CA PRO A 396 -7.06 -9.04 14.98
C PRO A 396 -6.20 -7.86 15.40
N LEU A 397 -5.62 -7.20 14.40
CA LEU A 397 -5.05 -5.87 14.57
C LEU A 397 -6.24 -4.92 14.72
N LEU A 398 -6.50 -4.49 15.95
CA LEU A 398 -7.59 -3.59 16.29
C LEU A 398 -7.22 -2.16 15.92
N SER A 399 -8.10 -1.50 15.17
CA SER A 399 -7.93 -0.08 14.87
C SER A 399 -7.95 0.74 16.17
N GLU A 400 -7.28 1.89 16.14
CA GLU A 400 -7.26 2.86 17.23
C GLU A 400 -6.72 2.35 18.59
N SER A 401 -6.03 1.20 18.59
CA SER A 401 -5.52 0.56 19.80
C SER A 401 -3.99 0.71 19.90
N GLU A 402 -3.47 1.16 21.04
CA GLU A 402 -2.02 1.27 21.25
C GLU A 402 -1.41 -0.11 21.53
N TYR A 403 -0.38 -0.49 20.77
CA TYR A 403 0.40 -1.71 21.01
C TYR A 403 1.79 -1.33 21.53
N ARG A 404 2.10 -1.70 22.76
CA ARG A 404 3.40 -1.47 23.40
C ARG A 404 4.26 -2.72 23.32
N LEU A 405 5.56 -2.53 23.07
CA LEU A 405 6.53 -3.58 22.87
C LEU A 405 7.49 -3.60 24.06
N GLN A 406 7.53 -4.72 24.78
CA GLN A 406 8.37 -4.91 25.95
C GLN A 406 9.21 -6.18 25.80
N GLN A 407 10.46 -6.14 26.26
CA GLN A 407 11.36 -7.29 26.20
C GLN A 407 11.83 -7.67 27.60
N VAL A 408 11.55 -8.91 27.97
CA VAL A 408 11.69 -9.40 29.34
C VAL A 408 12.76 -10.49 29.39
N VAL A 409 13.66 -10.41 30.36
CA VAL A 409 14.85 -11.27 30.48
C VAL A 409 14.50 -12.70 30.90
N ASN A 410 13.51 -12.86 31.79
CA ASN A 410 13.08 -14.14 32.35
C ASN A 410 11.55 -14.13 32.62
N LEU A 411 11.01 -15.28 33.04
CA LEU A 411 9.58 -15.42 33.33
C LEU A 411 9.14 -14.81 34.66
N SER A 412 10.04 -14.63 35.63
CA SER A 412 9.68 -14.01 36.92
C SER A 412 9.36 -12.52 36.75
N ASN A 413 10.11 -11.79 35.93
CA ASN A 413 9.86 -10.37 35.66
C ASN A 413 8.53 -10.13 34.91
N LEU A 414 7.96 -11.17 34.31
CA LEU A 414 6.66 -11.12 33.63
C LEU A 414 5.49 -11.37 34.61
N ALA A 415 5.74 -11.93 35.80
CA ALA A 415 4.69 -12.26 36.76
C ALA A 415 3.91 -11.01 37.22
N ASP A 416 4.61 -9.91 37.50
CA ASP A 416 4.01 -8.65 37.93
C ASP A 416 3.07 -8.06 36.85
N GLU A 417 3.52 -8.04 35.59
CA GLU A 417 2.72 -7.61 34.44
C GLU A 417 1.49 -8.52 34.22
N ILE A 418 1.67 -9.83 34.38
CA ILE A 418 0.56 -10.79 34.34
C ILE A 418 -0.46 -10.52 35.46
N SER A 419 0.00 -10.14 36.66
CA SER A 419 -0.89 -9.77 37.77
C SER A 419 -1.76 -8.56 37.40
N LEU A 420 -1.19 -7.53 36.78
CA LEU A 420 -1.95 -6.36 36.30
C LEU A 420 -3.06 -6.74 35.31
N GLY A 421 -2.76 -7.63 34.35
CA GLY A 421 -3.75 -8.13 33.38
C GLY A 421 -4.81 -9.08 33.97
N LEU A 422 -4.60 -9.61 35.18
CA LEU A 422 -5.52 -10.53 35.87
C LEU A 422 -6.14 -9.90 37.13
N LYS A 423 -5.91 -8.61 37.37
CA LYS A 423 -6.32 -7.89 38.58
C LYS A 423 -7.83 -7.96 38.85
N GLY A 424 -8.20 -8.19 40.10
CA GLY A 424 -9.59 -8.35 40.54
C GLY A 424 -10.19 -9.71 40.19
N SER A 425 -9.36 -10.74 39.95
CA SER A 425 -9.83 -12.10 39.59
C SER A 425 -9.23 -13.19 40.48
N GLU A 426 -9.85 -14.37 40.45
CA GLU A 426 -9.36 -15.59 41.13
C GLU A 426 -7.97 -16.06 40.65
N PHE A 427 -7.47 -15.50 39.54
CA PHE A 427 -6.18 -15.80 38.92
C PHE A 427 -5.07 -14.79 39.26
N GLU A 428 -5.41 -13.65 39.89
CA GLU A 428 -4.51 -12.50 40.15
C GLU A 428 -3.24 -12.90 40.93
N GLN A 429 -3.34 -13.91 41.80
CA GLN A 429 -2.22 -14.42 42.59
C GLN A 429 -1.66 -15.72 42.00
N THR A 430 -2.52 -16.70 41.69
CA THR A 430 -2.09 -18.07 41.33
C THR A 430 -1.35 -18.17 39.99
N VAL A 431 -1.67 -17.33 39.00
CA VAL A 431 -0.97 -17.34 37.71
C VAL A 431 0.41 -16.65 37.82
N PRO A 432 0.55 -15.44 38.39
CA PRO A 432 1.86 -14.83 38.66
C PRO A 432 2.78 -15.67 39.55
N GLU A 433 2.24 -16.33 40.58
CA GLU A 433 3.01 -17.25 41.44
C GLU A 433 3.63 -18.40 40.62
N LEU A 434 2.86 -18.98 39.70
CA LEU A 434 3.34 -20.02 38.80
C LEU A 434 4.43 -19.51 37.82
N PHE A 435 4.28 -18.31 37.26
CA PHE A 435 5.32 -17.68 36.43
C PHE A 435 6.60 -17.39 37.24
N SER A 436 6.45 -16.98 38.50
CA SER A 436 7.57 -16.72 39.42
C SER A 436 8.36 -17.98 39.74
N LEU A 437 7.68 -19.08 40.09
CA LEU A 437 8.32 -20.38 40.32
C LEU A 437 9.07 -20.88 39.09
N MET A 438 8.46 -20.78 37.90
CA MET A 438 9.11 -21.15 36.64
C MET A 438 10.28 -20.23 36.26
N GLY A 439 10.30 -18.98 36.73
CA GLY A 439 11.41 -18.05 36.51
C GLY A 439 12.60 -18.25 37.46
N GLN A 440 12.34 -18.70 38.70
CA GLN A 440 13.36 -18.92 39.73
C GLN A 440 14.08 -20.28 39.59
N THR A 441 13.42 -21.27 39.01
CA THR A 441 13.94 -22.64 38.89
C THR A 441 14.44 -22.94 37.49
N GLY A 442 15.75 -23.23 37.38
CA GLY A 442 16.32 -23.84 36.18
C GLY A 442 15.95 -25.33 36.08
N PRO A 443 16.91 -26.28 36.04
CA PRO A 443 16.60 -27.70 35.96
C PRO A 443 15.88 -28.31 37.19
N ASN A 444 15.65 -27.53 38.25
CA ASN A 444 15.13 -27.96 39.56
C ASN A 444 13.73 -27.38 39.84
N LEU A 445 12.78 -27.62 38.95
CA LEU A 445 11.36 -27.24 39.14
C LEU A 445 10.74 -28.02 40.31
N ASP A 446 10.01 -27.33 41.20
CA ASP A 446 9.16 -28.01 42.19
C ASP A 446 7.92 -28.57 41.48
N GLU A 447 7.92 -29.88 41.20
CA GLU A 447 6.84 -30.54 40.47
C GLU A 447 5.52 -30.50 41.26
N GLU A 448 5.54 -30.59 42.60
CA GLU A 448 4.33 -30.64 43.41
C GLU A 448 3.67 -29.27 43.53
N ALA A 449 4.44 -28.22 43.81
CA ALA A 449 3.93 -26.85 43.85
C ALA A 449 3.34 -26.41 42.50
N VAL A 450 4.02 -26.74 41.39
CA VAL A 450 3.54 -26.45 40.03
C VAL A 450 2.28 -27.24 39.69
N LEU A 451 2.19 -28.52 40.08
CA LEU A 451 0.98 -29.33 39.88
C LEU A 451 -0.22 -28.80 40.66
N ASP A 452 -0.03 -28.35 41.91
CA ASP A 452 -1.11 -27.77 42.71
C ASP A 452 -1.62 -26.44 42.11
N LEU A 453 -0.73 -25.52 41.77
CA LEU A 453 -1.12 -24.26 41.11
C LEU A 453 -1.84 -24.50 39.78
N LEU A 454 -1.33 -25.40 38.93
CA LEU A 454 -2.01 -25.81 37.69
C LEU A 454 -3.37 -26.46 37.97
N TYR A 455 -3.54 -27.20 39.07
CA TYR A 455 -4.83 -27.77 39.46
C TYR A 455 -5.81 -26.68 39.90
N ARG A 456 -5.40 -25.75 40.77
CA ARG A 456 -6.18 -24.59 41.21
C ARG A 456 -6.66 -23.77 40.01
N ILE A 457 -5.76 -23.42 39.09
CA ILE A 457 -6.10 -22.72 37.83
C ILE A 457 -7.08 -23.57 37.02
N ARG A 458 -6.88 -24.89 36.91
CA ARG A 458 -7.77 -25.79 36.15
C ARG A 458 -9.18 -25.89 36.72
N THR A 459 -9.39 -25.69 38.03
CA THR A 459 -10.71 -25.84 38.66
C THR A 459 -11.61 -24.62 38.53
N GLN A 460 -11.06 -23.41 38.41
CA GLN A 460 -11.85 -22.17 38.36
C GLN A 460 -12.79 -22.06 37.15
N ALA A 461 -13.79 -21.17 37.26
CA ALA A 461 -14.69 -20.88 36.16
C ALA A 461 -13.93 -20.26 34.96
N ILE A 462 -14.46 -20.44 33.74
CA ILE A 462 -13.98 -19.67 32.58
C ILE A 462 -14.53 -18.24 32.73
N PRO A 463 -13.69 -17.20 32.67
CA PRO A 463 -14.15 -15.83 32.78
C PRO A 463 -15.16 -15.43 31.69
N ASP A 464 -16.28 -14.83 32.08
CA ASP A 464 -17.22 -14.17 31.17
C ASP A 464 -16.66 -12.84 30.64
N ASN A 465 -15.79 -12.17 31.42
CA ASN A 465 -15.09 -10.96 30.98
C ASN A 465 -14.08 -11.30 29.87
N LEU A 466 -14.27 -10.71 28.69
CA LEU A 466 -13.48 -10.99 27.51
C LEU A 466 -12.00 -10.60 27.66
N LEU A 467 -11.67 -9.48 28.31
CA LEU A 467 -10.28 -9.07 28.53
C LEU A 467 -9.56 -10.06 29.45
N LEU A 468 -10.20 -10.41 30.57
CA LEU A 468 -9.67 -11.39 31.51
C LEU A 468 -9.48 -12.76 30.84
N ARG A 469 -10.42 -13.16 29.96
CA ARG A 469 -10.31 -14.39 29.17
C ARG A 469 -9.17 -14.35 28.14
N ILE A 470 -8.94 -13.22 27.47
CA ILE A 470 -7.79 -13.06 26.55
C ILE A 470 -6.48 -13.16 27.34
N ASN A 471 -6.36 -12.42 28.44
CA ASN A 471 -5.15 -12.39 29.27
C ASN A 471 -4.83 -13.76 29.89
N LEU A 472 -5.85 -14.47 30.40
CA LEU A 472 -5.70 -15.82 30.92
C LEU A 472 -5.39 -16.85 29.82
N GLY A 473 -6.01 -16.72 28.64
CA GLY A 473 -5.74 -17.58 27.48
C GLY A 473 -4.30 -17.45 26.99
N GLU A 474 -3.78 -16.22 26.89
CA GLU A 474 -2.40 -15.97 26.48
C GLU A 474 -1.38 -16.36 27.55
N ALA A 475 -1.66 -16.07 28.83
CA ALA A 475 -0.83 -16.54 29.93
C ALA A 475 -0.74 -18.08 29.94
N THR A 476 -1.87 -18.79 29.82
CA THR A 476 -1.88 -20.26 29.78
C THR A 476 -1.29 -20.85 28.50
N ARG A 477 -1.37 -20.16 27.36
CA ARG A 477 -0.64 -20.51 26.12
C ARG A 477 0.87 -20.47 26.33
N ALA A 478 1.37 -19.41 26.95
CA ALA A 478 2.80 -19.27 27.25
C ALA A 478 3.29 -20.27 28.29
N LEU A 479 2.54 -20.49 29.37
CA LEU A 479 2.81 -21.56 30.35
C LEU A 479 2.92 -22.92 29.65
N HIS A 480 1.98 -23.24 28.76
CA HIS A 480 2.00 -24.50 28.01
C HIS A 480 3.20 -24.61 27.06
N SER A 481 3.53 -23.53 26.34
CA SER A 481 4.70 -23.49 25.46
C SER A 481 6.01 -23.72 26.22
N TYR A 482 6.19 -23.04 27.36
CA TYR A 482 7.37 -23.19 28.22
C TYR A 482 7.45 -24.58 28.86
N LEU A 483 6.36 -25.05 29.49
CA LEU A 483 6.33 -26.36 30.15
C LEU A 483 6.42 -27.51 29.14
N GLY A 484 6.08 -27.28 27.88
CA GLY A 484 6.36 -28.19 26.76
C GLY A 484 7.85 -28.43 26.54
N MET A 485 8.72 -27.44 26.78
CA MET A 485 10.18 -27.57 26.63
C MET A 485 10.83 -28.46 27.71
N VAL A 486 10.17 -28.62 28.86
CA VAL A 486 10.64 -29.49 29.97
C VAL A 486 9.84 -30.79 30.10
N LYS A 487 9.01 -31.12 29.09
CA LYS A 487 8.13 -32.29 29.07
C LYS A 487 8.84 -33.62 29.37
N ASP A 488 10.07 -33.77 28.90
CA ASP A 488 10.85 -35.01 29.10
C ASP A 488 11.31 -35.19 30.55
N LYS A 489 11.41 -34.10 31.32
CA LYS A 489 11.71 -34.12 32.76
C LYS A 489 10.44 -34.18 33.61
N PHE A 490 9.41 -33.41 33.25
CA PHE A 490 8.19 -33.25 34.04
C PHE A 490 6.92 -33.58 33.22
N PRO A 491 6.72 -34.86 32.82
CA PRO A 491 5.65 -35.23 31.89
C PRO A 491 4.24 -35.06 32.48
N LYS A 492 4.06 -35.13 33.81
CA LYS A 492 2.77 -34.87 34.47
C LYS A 492 2.40 -33.39 34.37
N VAL A 493 3.35 -32.51 34.69
CA VAL A 493 3.21 -31.05 34.59
C VAL A 493 2.87 -30.64 33.16
N ALA A 494 3.63 -31.10 32.16
CA ALA A 494 3.35 -30.81 30.75
C ALA A 494 1.94 -31.29 30.32
N LYS A 495 1.51 -32.47 30.76
CA LYS A 495 0.17 -33.01 30.46
C LYS A 495 -0.95 -32.27 31.20
N LEU A 496 -0.68 -31.67 32.36
CA LEU A 496 -1.64 -30.84 33.08
C LEU A 496 -1.71 -29.43 32.49
N SER A 497 -0.58 -28.84 32.12
CA SER A 497 -0.53 -27.53 31.44
C SER A 497 -1.28 -27.55 30.11
N GLU A 498 -1.16 -28.63 29.32
CA GLU A 498 -1.94 -28.83 28.10
C GLU A 498 -3.47 -28.84 28.36
N LYS A 499 -3.91 -29.40 29.49
CA LYS A 499 -5.33 -29.41 29.89
C LYS A 499 -5.81 -28.06 30.42
N VAL A 500 -4.95 -27.30 31.12
CA VAL A 500 -5.23 -25.93 31.55
C VAL A 500 -5.37 -25.04 30.32
N TYR A 501 -4.39 -25.09 29.42
CA TYR A 501 -4.40 -24.36 28.16
C TYR A 501 -5.66 -24.64 27.33
N LYS A 502 -5.98 -25.91 27.04
CA LYS A 502 -7.19 -26.28 26.29
C LYS A 502 -8.51 -25.91 26.96
N ARG A 503 -8.52 -25.54 28.25
CA ARG A 503 -9.71 -25.03 28.95
C ARG A 503 -9.89 -23.52 28.76
N TYR A 504 -8.79 -22.77 28.70
CA TYR A 504 -8.79 -21.31 28.66
C TYR A 504 -8.36 -20.71 27.32
N ASP A 505 -8.08 -21.54 26.30
CA ASP A 505 -7.64 -21.05 25.01
C ASP A 505 -8.66 -20.09 24.36
N THR A 506 -8.11 -19.19 23.54
CA THR A 506 -8.87 -18.19 22.80
C THR A 506 -9.50 -18.76 21.53
N LYS A 507 -9.30 -20.06 21.23
CA LYS A 507 -9.85 -20.71 20.03
C LYS A 507 -11.37 -20.66 20.07
N GLY A 508 -11.95 -20.07 19.02
CA GLY A 508 -13.39 -20.00 18.87
C GLY A 508 -14.05 -18.75 19.43
N LEU A 509 -13.30 -17.86 20.11
CA LEU A 509 -13.61 -16.43 20.05
C LEU A 509 -13.63 -16.01 18.57
N LYS A 510 -14.50 -15.08 18.20
CA LYS A 510 -14.55 -14.54 16.84
C LYS A 510 -13.85 -13.19 16.79
N VAL A 511 -13.33 -12.85 15.62
CA VAL A 511 -12.73 -11.54 15.34
C VAL A 511 -13.65 -10.40 15.78
N ARG A 512 -14.95 -10.44 15.43
CA ARG A 512 -15.95 -9.43 15.84
C ARG A 512 -16.07 -9.21 17.35
N ASP A 513 -15.80 -10.25 18.13
CA ASP A 513 -15.96 -10.19 19.58
C ASP A 513 -14.83 -9.31 20.15
N LEU A 514 -13.69 -9.21 19.44
CA LEU A 514 -12.57 -8.32 19.72
C LEU A 514 -12.65 -6.99 18.95
N GLU A 515 -13.22 -6.94 17.73
CA GLU A 515 -13.52 -5.66 17.03
C GLU A 515 -14.40 -4.75 17.91
N ALA A 516 -15.26 -5.32 18.76
CA ALA A 516 -16.04 -4.58 19.76
C ALA A 516 -15.22 -3.91 20.89
N LEU A 517 -13.89 -4.08 20.91
CA LEU A 517 -12.96 -3.47 21.87
C LEU A 517 -12.12 -2.34 21.25
N GLU A 518 -12.25 -2.05 19.95
CA GLU A 518 -11.48 -1.01 19.26
C GLU A 518 -11.57 0.35 19.99
N GLY A 519 -10.43 1.03 20.12
CA GLY A 519 -10.28 2.29 20.88
C GLY A 519 -10.42 2.20 22.41
N ALA A 520 -11.07 1.16 22.94
CA ALA A 520 -11.34 0.96 24.37
C ALA A 520 -10.25 0.15 25.10
N VAL A 521 -9.28 -0.39 24.38
CA VAL A 521 -8.16 -1.17 24.94
C VAL A 521 -6.81 -0.73 24.38
N ALA A 522 -5.77 -1.08 25.11
CA ALA A 522 -4.40 -1.11 24.62
C ALA A 522 -3.79 -2.47 24.93
N PHE A 523 -2.76 -2.81 24.18
CA PHE A 523 -2.09 -4.10 24.24
C PHE A 523 -0.64 -3.94 24.64
N ASP A 524 -0.20 -4.72 25.62
CA ASP A 524 1.20 -4.84 25.98
C ASP A 524 1.70 -6.20 25.47
N ILE A 525 2.70 -6.17 24.58
CA ILE A 525 3.32 -7.33 23.96
C ILE A 525 4.67 -7.59 24.61
N TYR A 526 4.79 -8.71 25.31
CA TYR A 526 6.00 -9.14 26.01
C TYR A 526 6.71 -10.22 25.20
N ALA A 527 7.96 -9.97 24.79
CA ALA A 527 8.85 -11.00 24.26
C ALA A 527 9.80 -11.48 25.36
N VAL A 528 9.66 -12.75 25.76
CA VAL A 528 10.56 -13.43 26.71
C VAL A 528 11.60 -14.20 25.92
N GLN A 529 12.88 -13.84 26.11
CA GLN A 529 14.05 -14.52 25.52
C GLN A 529 14.00 -14.73 23.98
N ALA A 530 13.26 -13.89 23.25
CA ALA A 530 13.00 -14.03 21.81
C ALA A 530 12.48 -15.43 21.40
N ARG A 531 11.62 -16.02 22.24
CA ARG A 531 11.05 -17.36 22.06
C ARG A 531 9.56 -17.46 22.36
N ILE A 532 9.10 -16.69 23.34
CA ILE A 532 7.70 -16.67 23.78
C ILE A 532 7.22 -15.23 23.72
N THR A 533 6.27 -14.95 22.84
CA THR A 533 5.51 -13.69 22.84
C THR A 533 4.17 -13.86 23.54
N ILE A 534 3.79 -12.88 24.35
CA ILE A 534 2.50 -12.81 25.06
C ILE A 534 1.87 -11.46 24.78
N LEU A 535 0.58 -11.46 24.47
CA LEU A 535 -0.23 -10.26 24.36
C LEU A 535 -1.15 -10.15 25.59
N GLN A 536 -1.12 -9.01 26.26
CA GLN A 536 -2.07 -8.66 27.31
C GLN A 536 -2.89 -7.44 26.90
N ALA A 537 -4.21 -7.53 27.06
CA ALA A 537 -5.15 -6.44 26.87
C ALA A 537 -5.40 -5.74 28.20
N ARG A 538 -5.25 -4.41 28.24
CA ARG A 538 -5.66 -3.55 29.36
C ARG A 538 -6.74 -2.57 28.91
N PRO A 539 -7.74 -2.27 29.76
CA PRO A 539 -8.73 -1.25 29.45
C PRO A 539 -8.06 0.12 29.36
N VAL A 540 -8.53 0.95 28.42
CA VAL A 540 -8.15 2.35 28.29
C VAL A 540 -9.39 3.18 28.56
N HIS A 541 -9.26 4.21 29.40
CA HIS A 541 -10.34 5.16 29.58
C HIS A 541 -10.51 5.97 28.28
N PRO A 542 -11.73 6.04 27.72
CA PRO A 542 -11.97 6.84 26.52
C PRO A 542 -11.67 8.32 26.81
N PRO A 543 -11.26 9.11 25.79
CA PRO A 543 -11.07 10.54 25.95
C PRO A 543 -12.36 11.21 26.44
N ARG A 544 -12.24 12.25 27.27
CA ARG A 544 -13.37 12.94 27.90
C ARG A 544 -14.33 13.57 26.89
N ILE A 545 -13.78 14.05 25.78
CA ILE A 545 -14.52 14.53 24.61
C ILE A 545 -14.31 13.55 23.45
N ALA A 546 -15.37 13.23 22.72
CA ALA A 546 -15.25 12.51 21.45
C ALA A 546 -14.81 13.51 20.38
N ILE A 547 -13.63 13.33 19.79
CA ILE A 547 -13.13 14.22 18.72
C ILE A 547 -13.79 13.80 17.41
N VAL A 548 -14.70 14.64 16.92
CA VAL A 548 -15.32 14.51 15.60
C VAL A 548 -14.86 15.72 14.80
N PHE A 549 -14.11 15.50 13.72
CA PHE A 549 -13.71 16.60 12.83
C PHE A 549 -14.94 17.16 12.10
N PRO A 550 -14.91 18.43 11.65
CA PRO A 550 -16.02 19.00 10.90
C PRO A 550 -16.30 18.18 9.61
N PRO A 551 -17.52 18.25 9.05
CA PRO A 551 -17.84 17.60 7.79
C PRO A 551 -16.96 18.09 6.63
N GLU A 552 -16.94 17.35 5.53
CA GLU A 552 -16.23 17.73 4.31
C GLU A 552 -16.81 19.01 3.69
N ILE A 553 -16.00 19.72 2.89
CA ILE A 553 -16.34 21.05 2.36
C ILE A 553 -17.66 21.02 1.56
N ASP A 554 -17.98 19.89 0.92
CA ASP A 554 -19.18 19.74 0.10
C ASP A 554 -20.45 19.45 0.91
N THR A 555 -20.34 18.77 2.07
CA THR A 555 -21.50 18.49 2.95
C THR A 555 -21.68 19.50 4.09
N ILE A 556 -20.65 20.27 4.42
CA ILE A 556 -20.59 21.12 5.62
C ILE A 556 -21.74 22.12 5.76
N LYS A 557 -22.28 22.65 4.66
CA LYS A 557 -23.43 23.58 4.71
C LYS A 557 -24.73 22.90 5.15
N ALA A 558 -24.93 21.63 4.78
CA ALA A 558 -26.08 20.86 5.22
C ALA A 558 -25.94 20.46 6.71
N GLU A 559 -24.74 20.04 7.10
CA GLU A 559 -24.45 19.47 8.42
C GLU A 559 -24.04 20.52 9.48
N GLN A 560 -23.75 21.76 9.10
CA GLN A 560 -23.29 22.86 9.97
C GLN A 560 -24.10 22.98 11.27
N LYS A 561 -25.43 22.86 11.17
CA LYS A 561 -26.34 23.00 12.31
C LYS A 561 -26.18 21.86 13.32
N GLU A 562 -25.95 20.64 12.83
CA GLU A 562 -25.75 19.46 13.65
C GLU A 562 -24.37 19.46 14.28
N TYR A 563 -23.34 19.82 13.50
CA TYR A 563 -21.98 19.95 14.01
C TYR A 563 -21.85 21.07 15.06
N ARG A 564 -22.47 22.24 14.86
CA ARG A 564 -22.54 23.31 15.88
C ARG A 564 -23.37 22.90 17.11
N LYS A 565 -24.29 21.93 17.00
CA LYS A 565 -24.97 21.34 18.16
C LYS A 565 -24.05 20.38 18.91
N TYR A 566 -23.27 19.56 18.20
CA TYR A 566 -22.23 18.70 18.77
C TYR A 566 -21.20 19.54 19.56
N LEU A 567 -20.62 20.59 18.97
CA LEU A 567 -19.66 21.47 19.65
C LEU A 567 -20.23 22.11 20.92
N LYS A 568 -21.51 22.51 20.91
CA LYS A 568 -22.19 23.04 22.10
C LYS A 568 -22.38 21.99 23.18
N GLU A 569 -22.65 20.73 22.83
CA GLU A 569 -22.75 19.66 23.83
C GLU A 569 -21.37 19.27 24.38
N GLN A 570 -20.30 19.25 23.56
CA GLN A 570 -18.94 19.03 24.07
C GLN A 570 -18.49 20.16 25.01
N ASN A 571 -18.73 21.42 24.66
CA ASN A 571 -18.49 22.56 25.57
C ASN A 571 -19.27 22.38 26.89
N ARG A 572 -20.55 21.99 26.83
CA ARG A 572 -21.38 21.71 28.01
C ARG A 572 -20.92 20.53 28.85
N ILE A 573 -20.21 19.55 28.27
CA ILE A 573 -19.57 18.45 29.00
C ILE A 573 -18.36 18.99 29.76
N LEU A 574 -17.53 19.82 29.12
CA LEU A 574 -16.37 20.45 29.76
C LEU A 574 -16.79 21.42 30.88
N ASP A 575 -17.76 22.31 30.63
CA ASP A 575 -18.26 23.30 31.60
C ASP A 575 -18.91 22.66 32.87
N LYS A 576 -19.12 21.33 32.87
CA LYS A 576 -19.67 20.55 33.99
C LYS A 576 -18.66 19.65 34.70
N GLY A 577 -17.47 19.46 34.13
CA GLY A 577 -16.41 18.62 34.68
C GLY A 577 -15.23 19.44 35.20
N ASP A 578 -14.17 18.76 35.63
CA ASP A 578 -12.88 19.44 35.84
C ASP A 578 -12.33 19.89 34.49
N GLU A 579 -12.19 21.20 34.27
CA GLU A 579 -11.72 21.74 32.99
C GLU A 579 -10.34 21.19 32.61
N SER A 580 -10.24 20.55 31.45
CA SER A 580 -8.97 20.21 30.80
C SER A 580 -8.56 21.37 29.86
N PRO A 581 -7.44 22.08 30.12
CA PRO A 581 -6.95 23.15 29.24
C PRO A 581 -6.53 22.66 27.84
N ALA A 582 -6.38 21.34 27.67
CA ALA A 582 -6.19 20.70 26.39
C ALA A 582 -7.51 20.52 25.65
N ASP A 583 -8.52 19.93 26.30
CA ASP A 583 -9.81 19.61 25.66
C ASP A 583 -10.52 20.88 25.20
N ARG A 584 -10.41 21.98 25.98
CA ARG A 584 -10.91 23.30 25.55
C ARG A 584 -10.19 23.82 24.31
N ALA A 585 -8.87 23.67 24.25
CA ALA A 585 -8.07 24.06 23.09
C ALA A 585 -8.36 23.18 21.85
N THR A 586 -8.71 21.91 22.05
CA THR A 586 -9.23 21.02 20.99
C THR A 586 -10.56 21.52 20.44
N LEU A 587 -11.52 21.91 21.29
CA LEU A 587 -12.79 22.46 20.82
C LEU A 587 -12.62 23.79 20.07
N GLU A 588 -11.78 24.70 20.58
CA GLU A 588 -11.44 25.95 19.87
C GLU A 588 -10.77 25.69 18.50
N PHE A 589 -10.00 24.61 18.38
CA PHE A 589 -9.39 24.19 17.11
C PHE A 589 -10.45 23.66 16.14
N LEU A 590 -11.36 22.80 16.61
CA LEU A 590 -12.48 22.28 15.82
C LEU A 590 -13.46 23.40 15.37
N GLU A 591 -13.68 24.41 16.21
CA GLU A 591 -14.47 25.60 15.87
C GLU A 591 -13.84 26.41 14.73
N LYS A 592 -12.52 26.68 14.78
CA LYS A 592 -11.80 27.38 13.71
C LYS A 592 -11.72 26.55 12.42
N LEU A 593 -11.58 25.23 12.53
CA LEU A 593 -11.57 24.32 11.39
C LEU A 593 -12.95 24.27 10.69
N LEU A 594 -14.03 24.33 11.46
CA LEU A 594 -15.40 24.48 10.94
C LEU A 594 -15.55 25.82 10.18
N GLU A 595 -15.01 26.92 10.71
CA GLU A 595 -15.07 28.23 10.06
C GLU A 595 -14.29 28.27 8.75
N GLU A 596 -13.07 27.72 8.71
CA GLU A 596 -12.28 27.62 7.47
C GLU A 596 -12.98 26.77 6.40
N ARG A 597 -13.54 25.59 6.77
CA ARG A 597 -14.25 24.75 5.80
C ARG A 597 -15.57 25.36 5.31
N LEU A 598 -16.29 26.12 6.15
CA LEU A 598 -17.47 26.89 5.73
C LEU A 598 -17.08 27.97 4.72
N HIS A 599 -15.99 28.69 4.99
CA HIS A 599 -15.43 29.69 4.07
C HIS A 599 -15.07 29.07 2.71
N LEU A 600 -14.42 27.90 2.69
CA LEU A 600 -14.13 27.16 1.45
C LEU A 600 -15.41 26.73 0.70
N ALA A 601 -16.46 26.32 1.42
CA ALA A 601 -17.75 25.97 0.81
C ALA A 601 -18.47 27.20 0.22
N GLU A 602 -18.31 28.39 0.81
CA GLU A 602 -18.78 29.67 0.26
C GLU A 602 -18.02 30.08 -1.00
N GLU A 603 -16.69 29.89 -1.02
CA GLU A 603 -15.85 30.12 -2.20
C GLU A 603 -16.20 29.19 -3.37
N ARG A 604 -16.50 27.91 -3.11
CA ARG A 604 -16.98 26.97 -4.15
C ARG A 604 -18.34 27.35 -4.72
N GLU A 605 -19.29 27.78 -3.88
CA GLU A 605 -20.59 28.28 -4.35
C GLU A 605 -20.42 29.53 -5.24
N ARG A 606 -19.57 30.47 -4.81
CA ARG A 606 -19.26 31.69 -5.56
C ARG A 606 -18.59 31.41 -6.91
N LEU A 607 -17.82 30.33 -7.01
CA LEU A 607 -17.27 29.84 -8.29
C LEU A 607 -18.33 29.14 -9.14
N GLY A 608 -19.23 28.36 -8.53
CA GLY A 608 -20.36 27.73 -9.22
C GLY A 608 -21.27 28.76 -9.91
N ASP A 609 -21.55 29.88 -9.21
CA ASP A 609 -22.24 31.05 -9.77
C ASP A 609 -21.49 31.56 -11.04
N LEU A 610 -20.18 31.81 -10.96
CA LEU A 610 -19.36 32.26 -12.11
C LEU A 610 -19.32 31.24 -13.27
N LEU A 611 -19.22 29.94 -12.99
CA LEU A 611 -19.20 28.90 -14.03
C LEU A 611 -20.54 28.79 -14.76
N SER A 612 -21.65 29.03 -14.05
CA SER A 612 -22.97 29.14 -14.67
C SER A 612 -23.13 30.43 -15.48
N ASP A 613 -22.53 31.54 -15.06
CA ASP A 613 -22.60 32.81 -15.79
C ASP A 613 -21.70 32.82 -17.06
N LEU A 614 -20.68 31.96 -17.12
CA LEU A 614 -19.82 31.74 -18.29
C LEU A 614 -20.35 30.70 -19.30
N ASP A 615 -21.51 30.09 -19.04
CA ASP A 615 -22.04 28.92 -19.77
C ASP A 615 -21.04 27.74 -19.88
N LEU A 616 -20.06 27.71 -18.96
CA LEU A 616 -19.18 26.57 -18.75
C LEU A 616 -19.87 25.46 -17.93
N SER A 617 -21.15 25.66 -17.62
CA SER A 617 -22.08 24.71 -17.03
C SER A 617 -22.49 23.57 -17.98
N GLY A 618 -21.51 22.83 -18.51
CA GLY A 618 -21.64 21.39 -18.36
C GLY A 618 -21.83 21.09 -16.87
N PRO A 619 -22.67 20.14 -16.46
CA PRO A 619 -22.97 19.99 -15.05
C PRO A 619 -21.66 19.85 -14.27
N VAL A 620 -21.47 20.71 -13.26
CA VAL A 620 -20.64 20.38 -12.09
C VAL A 620 -21.43 19.34 -11.30
N GLU A 621 -21.75 18.24 -12.00
CA GLU A 621 -22.09 16.97 -11.41
C GLU A 621 -20.87 16.61 -10.58
N ASP A 622 -21.13 16.47 -9.29
CA ASP A 622 -20.21 15.90 -8.35
C ASP A 622 -19.94 14.45 -8.80
N ARG A 623 -18.93 14.30 -9.67
CA ARG A 623 -17.87 13.33 -9.46
C ARG A 623 -16.94 14.00 -8.43
N GLY A 624 -17.38 14.05 -7.18
CA GLY A 624 -18.10 12.97 -6.50
C GLY A 624 -17.21 11.75 -6.56
N ASP A 625 -16.01 11.97 -6.00
CA ASP A 625 -14.79 11.19 -6.12
C ASP A 625 -14.07 11.17 -7.49
N LEU A 626 -12.77 10.86 -7.39
CA LEU A 626 -11.88 10.46 -8.46
C LEU A 626 -12.57 9.52 -9.48
N PRO A 627 -12.31 9.68 -10.80
CA PRO A 627 -13.00 8.92 -11.83
C PRO A 627 -12.91 7.42 -11.58
N PHE A 628 -14.04 6.70 -11.64
CA PHE A 628 -14.23 5.29 -11.20
C PHE A 628 -12.97 4.40 -11.23
N HIS A 629 -12.23 4.36 -12.34
CA HIS A 629 -11.00 3.58 -12.51
C HIS A 629 -9.87 3.90 -11.52
N MET A 630 -9.83 5.09 -10.90
CA MET A 630 -8.90 5.47 -9.82
C MET A 630 -9.34 4.94 -8.44
N LYS A 631 -10.64 4.64 -8.23
CA LYS A 631 -11.13 3.89 -7.06
C LYS A 631 -10.89 2.38 -7.19
N LEU A 632 -10.68 1.90 -8.42
CA LEU A 632 -10.50 0.48 -8.67
C LEU A 632 -9.10 0.02 -8.26
N PRO A 633 -8.95 -1.21 -7.75
CA PRO A 633 -7.63 -1.82 -7.53
C PRO A 633 -6.74 -1.70 -8.77
N TYR A 634 -5.46 -1.41 -8.58
CA TYR A 634 -4.49 -1.09 -9.66
C TYR A 634 -4.54 -2.04 -10.87
N TRP A 635 -4.76 -3.34 -10.63
CA TRP A 635 -4.90 -4.33 -11.70
C TRP A 635 -6.14 -4.11 -12.56
N LEU A 636 -7.29 -3.80 -11.95
CA LEU A 636 -8.55 -3.53 -12.67
C LEU A 636 -8.51 -2.15 -13.35
N ARG A 637 -7.82 -1.16 -12.75
CA ARG A 637 -7.46 0.12 -13.40
C ARG A 637 -6.63 -0.12 -14.66
N ARG A 638 -5.57 -0.94 -14.57
CA ARG A 638 -4.77 -1.40 -15.72
C ARG A 638 -5.64 -2.11 -16.75
N THR A 639 -6.56 -2.99 -16.37
CA THR A 639 -7.46 -3.67 -17.31
C THR A 639 -8.38 -2.70 -18.05
N PHE A 640 -8.95 -1.70 -17.36
CA PHE A 640 -9.76 -0.65 -18.00
C PHE A 640 -8.93 0.22 -18.96
N GLU A 641 -7.75 0.69 -18.53
CA GLU A 641 -6.84 1.48 -19.38
C GLU A 641 -6.32 0.67 -20.60
N PHE A 642 -6.17 -0.65 -20.46
CA PHE A 642 -5.67 -1.55 -21.51
C PHE A 642 -6.74 -1.98 -22.53
N LEU A 643 -8.01 -2.09 -22.12
CA LEU A 643 -9.08 -2.58 -23.01
C LEU A 643 -9.69 -1.49 -23.92
N ARG A 644 -9.70 -0.21 -23.51
CA ARG A 644 -10.21 0.93 -24.32
C ARG A 644 -11.58 0.70 -25.02
N ILE A 645 -12.57 0.09 -24.34
CA ILE A 645 -13.91 -0.13 -24.91
C ILE A 645 -14.92 0.88 -24.30
N PRO A 646 -15.37 1.91 -25.05
CA PRO A 646 -16.35 2.89 -24.54
C PRO A 646 -17.69 2.25 -24.14
N GLU A 647 -18.13 1.24 -24.90
CA GLU A 647 -19.42 0.54 -24.73
C GLU A 647 -19.53 -0.18 -23.38
N PHE A 648 -18.41 -0.69 -22.83
CA PHE A 648 -18.40 -1.33 -21.51
C PHE A 648 -18.62 -0.32 -20.37
N VAL A 649 -18.15 0.93 -20.55
CA VAL A 649 -18.37 2.01 -19.57
C VAL A 649 -19.85 2.43 -19.54
N GLU A 650 -20.51 2.51 -20.70
CA GLU A 650 -21.95 2.79 -20.76
C GLU A 650 -22.79 1.65 -20.20
N TRP A 651 -22.44 0.39 -20.52
CA TRP A 651 -23.13 -0.78 -19.99
C TRP A 651 -23.07 -0.87 -18.46
N VAL A 652 -21.90 -0.59 -17.85
CA VAL A 652 -21.76 -0.53 -16.39
C VAL A 652 -22.56 0.64 -15.79
N LYS A 653 -22.57 1.83 -16.41
CA LYS A 653 -23.41 2.96 -15.96
C LYS A 653 -24.91 2.59 -15.97
N GLY A 654 -25.38 1.91 -17.02
CA GLY A 654 -26.76 1.44 -17.12
C GLY A 654 -27.17 0.39 -16.08
N LEU A 655 -26.21 -0.32 -15.47
CA LEU A 655 -26.47 -1.31 -14.42
C LEU A 655 -26.60 -0.71 -13.01
N PHE A 656 -26.01 0.47 -12.76
CA PHE A 656 -26.00 1.11 -11.44
C PHE A 656 -26.84 2.40 -11.35
N GLY A 657 -27.23 3.00 -12.48
CA GLY A 657 -28.10 4.18 -12.53
C GLY A 657 -29.59 3.85 -12.34
N GLY A 658 -30.04 3.67 -11.10
CA GLY A 658 -31.45 3.41 -10.79
C GLY A 658 -32.25 4.65 -10.37
N GLY A 659 -33.17 5.15 -11.21
CA GLY A 659 -34.18 6.13 -10.72
C GLY A 659 -34.97 6.97 -11.73
N SER A 660 -36.11 6.44 -12.20
CA SER A 660 -37.26 7.18 -12.80
C SER A 660 -37.07 7.93 -14.13
N GLY A 661 -37.91 7.62 -15.12
CA GLY A 661 -37.90 8.28 -16.44
C GLY A 661 -38.40 7.35 -17.55
N ARG A 662 -39.68 6.99 -17.54
CA ARG A 662 -40.26 6.05 -18.50
C ARG A 662 -40.82 6.80 -19.69
N GLU A 663 -40.16 6.74 -20.85
CA GLU A 663 -40.83 7.01 -22.13
C GLU A 663 -40.43 6.00 -23.22
N LYS A 664 -41.37 5.70 -24.11
CA LYS A 664 -41.27 4.60 -25.09
C LYS A 664 -40.92 5.16 -26.47
N GLY A 665 -39.88 4.63 -27.11
CA GLY A 665 -39.48 5.07 -28.46
C GLY A 665 -38.66 4.04 -29.25
N SER A 666 -39.36 3.08 -29.87
CA SER A 666 -38.98 2.36 -31.11
C SER A 666 -37.49 2.12 -31.43
N LEU A 667 -37.00 0.88 -31.22
CA LEU A 667 -35.79 0.35 -31.87
C LEU A 667 -36.11 -0.86 -32.77
N THR A 668 -36.31 -0.58 -34.05
CA THR A 668 -36.06 -1.48 -35.19
C THR A 668 -34.97 -0.77 -36.00
N THR A 669 -33.81 -1.29 -36.36
CA THR A 669 -33.28 -2.65 -36.66
C THR A 669 -31.78 -2.65 -36.31
N GLY A 670 -30.99 -3.73 -36.21
CA GLY A 670 -31.19 -5.16 -36.48
C GLY A 670 -29.85 -5.82 -36.84
N VAL A 671 -29.10 -6.32 -35.85
CA VAL A 671 -27.90 -7.18 -36.04
C VAL A 671 -27.97 -8.35 -35.05
N SER A 672 -27.42 -9.50 -35.45
CA SER A 672 -27.78 -10.85 -34.99
C SER A 672 -27.53 -11.21 -33.52
N ALA A 673 -28.56 -11.76 -32.87
CA ALA A 673 -28.57 -12.24 -31.48
C ALA A 673 -27.81 -13.56 -31.21
N TRP A 674 -26.79 -13.92 -32.01
CA TRP A 674 -26.06 -15.20 -31.88
C TRP A 674 -24.69 -15.10 -31.17
N LEU A 675 -24.21 -13.89 -30.84
CA LEU A 675 -22.93 -13.69 -30.13
C LEU A 675 -23.06 -13.39 -28.62
N LEU A 676 -24.26 -13.13 -28.11
CA LEU A 676 -24.47 -12.78 -26.68
C LEU A 676 -24.76 -13.97 -25.77
N ILE A 677 -25.16 -15.12 -26.34
CA ILE A 677 -25.52 -16.33 -25.59
C ILE A 677 -24.30 -16.99 -24.88
N PRO A 678 -23.08 -17.06 -25.48
CA PRO A 678 -21.92 -17.65 -24.80
C PRO A 678 -21.47 -16.85 -23.56
N MET A 679 -21.49 -15.51 -23.62
CA MET A 679 -21.09 -14.68 -22.47
C MET A 679 -22.10 -14.73 -21.32
N ALA A 680 -23.41 -14.78 -21.61
CA ALA A 680 -24.43 -14.97 -20.59
C ALA A 680 -24.28 -16.32 -19.88
N ALA A 681 -23.94 -17.39 -20.61
CA ALA A 681 -23.70 -18.72 -20.03
C ALA A 681 -22.47 -18.76 -19.10
N VAL A 682 -21.37 -18.07 -19.44
CA VAL A 682 -20.18 -17.97 -18.59
C VAL A 682 -20.45 -17.14 -17.33
N LEU A 683 -21.20 -16.03 -17.44
CA LEU A 683 -21.58 -15.21 -16.29
C LEU A 683 -22.58 -15.91 -15.34
N ILE A 684 -23.56 -16.65 -15.88
CA ILE A 684 -24.47 -17.48 -15.08
C ILE A 684 -23.71 -18.66 -14.44
N GLY A 685 -22.75 -19.26 -15.14
CA GLY A 685 -21.87 -20.31 -14.60
C GLY A 685 -21.00 -19.82 -13.43
N LEU A 686 -20.51 -18.57 -13.48
CA LEU A 686 -19.72 -17.95 -12.42
C LEU A 686 -20.58 -17.47 -11.22
N LEU A 687 -21.86 -17.20 -11.41
CA LEU A 687 -22.80 -16.84 -10.32
C LEU A 687 -23.56 -18.03 -9.72
N GLY A 688 -23.62 -19.18 -10.42
CA GLY A 688 -24.36 -20.37 -9.98
C GLY A 688 -23.62 -21.29 -9.00
N LEU A 689 -22.29 -21.23 -8.92
CA LEU A 689 -21.46 -22.14 -8.10
C LEU A 689 -21.37 -21.74 -6.62
N GLY A 690 -22.52 -21.36 -6.03
CA GLY A 690 -22.56 -20.70 -4.72
C GLY A 690 -23.79 -20.94 -3.85
N LEU A 691 -24.73 -21.84 -4.19
CA LEU A 691 -25.85 -22.21 -3.30
C LEU A 691 -26.29 -23.69 -3.50
N TYR A 692 -26.32 -24.43 -2.38
CA TYR A 692 -26.96 -25.74 -2.14
C TYR A 692 -26.50 -27.02 -2.89
N SER A 693 -25.90 -27.92 -2.12
CA SER A 693 -26.39 -29.32 -2.05
C SER A 693 -26.16 -29.95 -0.67
N ALA A 694 -27.25 -30.15 0.08
CA ALA A 694 -27.30 -30.99 1.29
C ALA A 694 -28.75 -31.37 1.65
N SER A 695 -29.39 -32.30 0.90
CA SER A 695 -30.32 -33.32 1.44
C SER A 695 -30.98 -34.21 0.36
N GLY A 696 -30.68 -35.52 0.37
CA GLY A 696 -31.68 -36.62 0.47
C GLY A 696 -32.63 -37.03 -0.69
N ASN A 697 -32.30 -38.19 -1.30
CA ASN A 697 -33.16 -39.36 -1.67
C ASN A 697 -34.38 -39.29 -2.61
N GLY A 698 -34.48 -40.29 -3.52
CA GLY A 698 -35.74 -40.84 -4.07
C GLY A 698 -35.64 -41.61 -5.40
N ASN A 699 -35.81 -42.94 -5.41
CA ASN A 699 -35.84 -43.84 -6.59
C ASN A 699 -37.18 -43.73 -7.38
N GLY A 700 -37.41 -44.32 -8.57
CA GLY A 700 -36.68 -45.35 -9.33
C GLY A 700 -37.23 -45.58 -10.76
N GLU A 701 -36.82 -46.67 -11.42
CA GLU A 701 -36.96 -46.90 -12.88
C GLU A 701 -38.17 -47.75 -13.34
N ASN A 702 -38.46 -47.71 -14.66
CA ASN A 702 -38.78 -48.92 -15.42
C ASN A 702 -38.38 -48.81 -16.92
N SER A 703 -38.35 -49.93 -17.66
CA SER A 703 -37.54 -50.12 -18.89
C SER A 703 -38.36 -50.66 -20.09
N VAL A 704 -38.08 -50.39 -21.39
CA VAL A 704 -37.00 -50.90 -22.28
C VAL A 704 -37.09 -50.18 -23.67
N VAL A 705 -36.03 -50.18 -24.50
CA VAL A 705 -35.87 -49.58 -25.86
C VAL A 705 -35.81 -48.05 -25.99
N SER A 706 -34.78 -47.43 -25.45
CA SER A 706 -33.84 -46.55 -26.19
C SER A 706 -32.70 -46.11 -25.26
N MET A 707 -31.57 -45.74 -25.85
CA MET A 707 -30.26 -45.45 -25.24
C MET A 707 -30.23 -44.93 -23.76
N VAL A 708 -29.49 -45.68 -22.92
CA VAL A 708 -28.81 -45.32 -21.66
C VAL A 708 -29.66 -45.16 -20.36
N LYS A 709 -29.36 -46.02 -19.35
CA LYS A 709 -29.85 -46.04 -17.95
C LYS A 709 -28.69 -46.44 -16.98
N GLY A 710 -28.73 -46.19 -15.66
CA GLY A 710 -29.77 -45.52 -14.87
C GLY A 710 -29.55 -45.51 -13.34
N TRP A 711 -30.45 -46.12 -12.54
CA TRP A 711 -30.68 -45.79 -11.10
C TRP A 711 -31.00 -47.00 -10.16
N PHE A 712 -30.37 -47.03 -8.97
CA PHE A 712 -30.69 -47.71 -7.67
C PHE A 712 -31.49 -49.04 -7.57
N SER A 713 -30.97 -50.04 -6.82
CA SER A 713 -31.50 -50.49 -5.48
C SER A 713 -30.84 -51.78 -4.90
N SER A 714 -30.64 -51.79 -3.57
CA SER A 714 -30.66 -52.88 -2.55
C SER A 714 -30.34 -54.37 -2.83
N ASP A 715 -29.54 -54.93 -1.91
CA ASP A 715 -29.57 -56.31 -1.35
C ASP A 715 -29.34 -57.51 -2.29
N SER A 716 -28.65 -58.59 -1.91
CA SER A 716 -27.96 -59.05 -0.68
C SER A 716 -26.74 -59.89 -1.12
N SER A 717 -25.74 -60.33 -0.34
CA SER A 717 -25.72 -61.02 0.96
C SER A 717 -24.29 -61.56 1.18
N GLY A 718 -23.77 -61.56 2.42
CA GLY A 718 -22.60 -62.38 2.82
C GLY A 718 -21.23 -62.00 2.22
N GLU A 719 -20.09 -62.25 2.87
CA GLU A 719 -19.82 -62.67 4.25
C GLU A 719 -18.55 -61.95 4.76
N ASN A 720 -18.47 -61.78 6.08
CA ASN A 720 -17.22 -61.56 6.83
C ASN A 720 -16.44 -62.90 6.94
N PRO A 721 -15.20 -62.96 7.48
CA PRO A 721 -14.25 -61.91 7.86
C PRO A 721 -12.78 -62.28 7.45
N ASP A 722 -11.81 -61.78 8.22
CA ASP A 722 -10.46 -62.31 8.46
C ASP A 722 -9.34 -62.08 7.42
N GLY A 723 -8.17 -61.65 7.93
CA GLY A 723 -6.99 -61.33 7.11
C GLY A 723 -5.89 -60.51 7.82
N THR A 724 -5.72 -60.69 9.13
CA THR A 724 -4.67 -60.05 9.96
C THR A 724 -3.25 -60.57 9.62
N VAL A 725 -2.20 -59.94 10.20
CA VAL A 725 -0.79 -60.43 10.31
C VAL A 725 0.09 -60.17 9.06
N TYR A 726 1.38 -59.79 9.12
CA TYR A 726 2.23 -58.95 10.03
C TYR A 726 3.68 -59.02 9.50
N LEU A 727 4.53 -58.01 9.80
CA LEU A 727 6.02 -58.10 9.84
C LEU A 727 6.71 -58.43 8.48
N THR A 728 8.02 -58.30 8.24
CA THR A 728 9.24 -57.89 9.00
C THR A 728 10.08 -56.96 8.08
N ASP A 729 10.78 -55.90 8.48
CA ASP A 729 11.89 -55.76 9.46
C ASP A 729 13.30 -56.09 8.90
N ALA A 730 14.33 -55.36 9.37
CA ALA A 730 15.79 -55.53 9.14
C ALA A 730 16.38 -55.33 7.70
N SER A 731 17.63 -54.87 7.47
CA SER A 731 18.68 -54.24 8.32
C SER A 731 19.93 -53.86 7.47
N SER A 732 20.92 -53.18 8.10
CA SER A 732 22.39 -53.19 7.84
C SER A 732 23.08 -51.95 7.22
N ASP A 733 23.55 -51.07 8.11
CA ASP A 733 24.96 -50.70 8.37
C ASP A 733 26.01 -50.57 7.23
N GLY A 734 26.45 -49.31 7.00
CA GLY A 734 27.86 -48.85 6.92
C GLY A 734 28.82 -49.38 5.83
N PRO A 735 30.08 -48.89 5.76
CA PRO A 735 30.73 -47.77 6.48
C PRO A 735 31.05 -46.57 5.53
N GLY A 736 31.73 -45.52 6.02
CA GLY A 736 31.90 -44.24 5.30
C GLY A 736 33.32 -43.81 4.90
N SER A 737 33.39 -42.61 4.30
CA SER A 737 34.60 -41.80 3.93
C SER A 737 35.54 -42.38 2.84
N PRO A 738 36.18 -41.56 1.97
CA PRO A 738 36.67 -40.19 2.24
C PRO A 738 36.15 -39.07 1.32
N GLU A 739 36.42 -37.83 1.73
CA GLU A 739 36.23 -36.62 0.93
C GLU A 739 37.20 -36.57 -0.26
N VAL A 740 36.70 -36.20 -1.43
CA VAL A 740 37.50 -35.59 -2.51
C VAL A 740 36.76 -34.34 -2.96
N SER A 741 37.36 -33.19 -2.67
CA SER A 741 36.88 -31.87 -3.06
C SER A 741 37.10 -31.62 -4.56
N GLY A 742 36.08 -31.10 -5.24
CA GLY A 742 36.21 -30.37 -6.51
C GLY A 742 35.62 -31.06 -7.74
N LEU A 743 34.43 -30.60 -8.13
CA LEU A 743 33.97 -30.31 -9.49
C LEU A 743 32.45 -30.05 -9.46
N ASP A 744 32.04 -28.79 -9.55
CA ASP A 744 30.62 -28.46 -9.77
C ASP A 744 30.19 -29.00 -11.15
N PRO A 745 29.01 -29.63 -11.28
CA PRO A 745 28.55 -30.21 -12.53
C PRO A 745 28.10 -29.12 -13.51
N ALA A 746 29.03 -28.65 -14.34
CA ALA A 746 28.71 -27.82 -15.50
C ALA A 746 27.90 -28.63 -16.53
N LEU A 747 26.65 -28.20 -16.76
CA LEU A 747 25.81 -28.46 -17.95
C LEU A 747 25.77 -29.90 -18.47
N SER A 748 24.79 -30.67 -17.97
CA SER A 748 24.34 -31.93 -18.59
C SER A 748 23.87 -31.72 -20.04
N ILE A 749 24.29 -32.60 -20.94
CA ILE A 749 23.82 -32.68 -22.34
C ILE A 749 22.79 -33.80 -22.45
N ALA A 750 21.49 -33.47 -22.42
CA ALA A 750 20.43 -34.43 -22.73
C ALA A 750 19.09 -33.77 -23.14
N ALA A 751 18.69 -33.99 -24.41
CA ALA A 751 17.33 -34.20 -24.95
C ALA A 751 16.17 -33.19 -24.66
N PRO A 752 15.14 -33.11 -25.54
CA PRO A 752 14.28 -31.92 -25.64
C PRO A 752 13.14 -31.87 -24.61
N GLY A 753 13.24 -30.93 -23.68
CA GLY A 753 12.15 -30.53 -22.79
C GLY A 753 12.33 -29.11 -22.25
N GLY A 754 11.62 -28.13 -22.85
CA GLY A 754 11.33 -26.80 -22.29
C GLY A 754 12.48 -26.05 -21.60
N ILE A 755 13.50 -25.61 -22.35
CA ILE A 755 14.56 -24.74 -21.83
C ILE A 755 14.01 -23.34 -21.54
N GLN A 756 14.22 -22.81 -20.34
CA GLN A 756 13.95 -21.39 -20.02
C GLN A 756 15.07 -20.51 -20.58
N GLU A 757 14.68 -19.56 -21.43
CA GLU A 757 15.58 -18.69 -22.18
C GLU A 757 15.85 -17.38 -21.42
N ASN A 758 16.81 -17.38 -20.49
CA ASN A 758 17.52 -16.18 -19.99
C ASN A 758 18.63 -16.55 -18.98
N GLN A 759 19.70 -17.18 -19.46
CA GLN A 759 20.98 -17.24 -18.74
C GLN A 759 22.02 -16.42 -19.53
N ASN A 760 22.74 -15.54 -18.84
CA ASN A 760 23.86 -14.79 -19.41
C ASN A 760 25.00 -15.77 -19.72
N VAL A 761 25.57 -15.70 -20.93
CA VAL A 761 26.71 -16.55 -21.30
C VAL A 761 28.00 -15.86 -20.82
N PRO A 762 28.84 -16.49 -19.98
CA PRO A 762 30.07 -15.85 -19.51
C PRO A 762 30.98 -15.47 -20.67
N GLY A 763 31.39 -14.20 -20.72
CA GLY A 763 32.24 -13.67 -21.79
C GLY A 763 31.50 -13.20 -23.06
N GLU A 764 30.17 -13.17 -23.07
CA GLU A 764 29.36 -12.62 -24.18
C GLU A 764 29.78 -11.19 -24.56
N GLU A 765 30.20 -10.36 -23.60
CA GLU A 765 30.68 -8.99 -23.85
C GLU A 765 32.01 -8.91 -24.63
N ASN A 766 32.82 -9.97 -24.62
CA ASN A 766 34.16 -10.01 -25.24
C ASN A 766 34.14 -10.57 -26.68
N VAL A 767 32.97 -10.91 -27.21
CA VAL A 767 32.81 -11.37 -28.59
C VAL A 767 32.69 -10.16 -29.51
N GLU A 768 33.74 -9.96 -30.32
CA GLU A 768 33.68 -9.10 -31.51
C GLU A 768 32.67 -9.69 -32.51
N VAL A 769 31.82 -8.82 -33.06
CA VAL A 769 30.70 -9.21 -33.93
C VAL A 769 30.89 -8.53 -35.28
N ASN A 770 31.12 -9.30 -36.33
CA ASN A 770 31.20 -8.79 -37.69
C ASN A 770 29.78 -8.57 -38.25
N ASP A 771 29.43 -7.33 -38.56
CA ASP A 771 28.09 -7.00 -39.05
C ASP A 771 27.74 -7.74 -40.36
N GLN A 772 28.72 -8.12 -41.20
CA GLN A 772 28.47 -8.94 -42.40
C GLN A 772 27.94 -10.34 -42.05
N GLU A 773 28.41 -10.94 -40.94
CA GLU A 773 27.97 -12.25 -40.46
C GLU A 773 26.61 -12.15 -39.75
N VAL A 774 26.37 -11.05 -39.01
CA VAL A 774 25.04 -10.73 -38.46
C VAL A 774 24.02 -10.58 -39.58
N PHE A 775 24.34 -9.96 -40.72
CA PHE A 775 23.42 -9.87 -41.86
C PHE A 775 23.08 -11.25 -42.43
N GLN A 776 24.07 -12.14 -42.57
CA GLN A 776 23.82 -13.52 -43.02
C GLN A 776 22.95 -14.30 -42.02
N PHE A 777 23.20 -14.13 -40.72
CA PHE A 777 22.40 -14.76 -39.67
C PHE A 777 20.97 -14.20 -39.59
N SER A 778 20.81 -12.89 -39.81
CA SER A 778 19.51 -12.21 -39.86
C SER A 778 18.69 -12.63 -41.07
N ASP A 779 19.30 -12.74 -42.26
CA ASP A 779 18.65 -13.26 -43.47
C ASP A 779 18.21 -14.73 -43.28
N LEU A 780 19.01 -15.54 -42.59
CA LEU A 780 18.67 -16.92 -42.25
C LEU A 780 17.49 -16.99 -41.25
N LEU A 781 17.50 -16.15 -40.22
CA LEU A 781 16.42 -16.02 -39.24
C LEU A 781 15.11 -15.54 -39.88
N ALA A 782 15.17 -14.55 -40.77
CA ALA A 782 14.03 -14.04 -41.53
C ALA A 782 13.40 -15.14 -42.41
N ARG A 783 14.21 -15.81 -43.25
CA ARG A 783 13.74 -16.90 -44.13
C ARG A 783 13.09 -18.04 -43.36
N ARG A 784 13.68 -18.45 -42.22
CA ARG A 784 13.16 -19.54 -41.36
C ARG A 784 11.79 -19.23 -40.76
N ASN A 785 11.41 -17.96 -40.69
CA ASN A 785 10.15 -17.49 -40.12
C ASN A 785 9.18 -16.90 -41.16
N GLY A 786 9.44 -17.11 -42.45
CA GLY A 786 8.54 -16.70 -43.54
C GLY A 786 8.62 -15.22 -43.92
N PHE A 787 9.66 -14.51 -43.47
CA PHE A 787 9.94 -13.14 -43.87
C PHE A 787 10.85 -13.08 -45.11
N ALA A 788 10.79 -11.97 -45.84
CA ALA A 788 11.77 -11.64 -46.86
C ALA A 788 13.18 -11.48 -46.22
N PRO A 789 14.27 -11.79 -46.94
CA PRO A 789 15.61 -11.42 -46.49
C PRO A 789 15.73 -9.90 -46.36
N LEU A 790 16.44 -9.39 -45.35
CA LEU A 790 16.58 -7.94 -45.09
C LEU A 790 17.19 -7.19 -46.27
N ARG A 791 18.02 -7.88 -47.09
CA ARG A 791 18.65 -7.31 -48.29
C ARG A 791 17.79 -7.38 -49.56
N GLN A 792 16.60 -7.98 -49.51
CA GLN A 792 15.82 -8.30 -50.70
C GLN A 792 14.34 -8.02 -50.48
N GLN A 793 13.87 -6.85 -50.96
CA GLN A 793 12.44 -6.52 -50.97
C GLN A 793 11.70 -7.44 -51.96
N ASN A 794 11.06 -8.48 -51.44
CA ASN A 794 10.13 -9.33 -52.19
C ASN A 794 8.71 -9.05 -51.68
N PRO A 795 7.80 -8.46 -52.48
CA PRO A 795 6.46 -8.08 -52.04
C PRO A 795 5.56 -9.28 -51.70
N ASP A 796 5.90 -10.49 -52.15
CA ASP A 796 5.12 -11.70 -51.88
C ASP A 796 5.44 -12.34 -50.51
N LEU A 797 6.44 -11.82 -49.78
CA LEU A 797 6.87 -12.30 -48.45
C LEU A 797 6.67 -11.20 -47.39
N ARG A 798 6.48 -11.59 -46.13
CA ARG A 798 6.32 -10.64 -45.03
C ARG A 798 7.58 -9.79 -44.86
N ASN A 799 7.42 -8.49 -44.67
CA ASN A 799 8.56 -7.59 -44.42
C ASN A 799 9.22 -7.95 -43.05
N PRO A 800 10.53 -8.26 -42.99
CA PRO A 800 11.25 -8.53 -41.74
C PRO A 800 11.26 -7.37 -40.73
N ASP A 801 10.95 -6.14 -41.16
CA ASP A 801 10.80 -4.98 -40.26
C ASP A 801 9.43 -4.92 -39.57
N LEU A 802 8.47 -5.75 -39.98
CA LEU A 802 7.09 -5.80 -39.47
C LEU A 802 6.86 -7.04 -38.59
N VAL A 803 7.64 -7.19 -37.52
CA VAL A 803 7.39 -8.22 -36.50
C VAL A 803 6.85 -7.59 -35.23
N PHE A 804 5.80 -8.18 -34.68
CA PHE A 804 5.01 -7.58 -33.62
C PHE A 804 5.35 -8.17 -32.24
N PRO A 805 5.21 -7.39 -31.15
CA PRO A 805 5.44 -7.90 -29.81
C PRO A 805 4.49 -9.06 -29.51
N GLY A 806 5.06 -10.18 -29.05
CA GLY A 806 4.34 -11.43 -28.83
C GLY A 806 4.41 -12.44 -29.99
N ASP A 807 4.87 -12.04 -31.18
CA ASP A 807 5.20 -12.98 -32.27
C ASP A 807 6.29 -13.97 -31.83
N ARG A 808 6.31 -15.15 -32.46
CA ARG A 808 7.22 -16.25 -32.14
C ARG A 808 8.18 -16.51 -33.30
N LEU A 809 9.48 -16.30 -33.08
CA LEU A 809 10.55 -16.66 -34.02
C LEU A 809 11.17 -18.00 -33.65
N ASN A 810 11.20 -18.91 -34.63
CA ASN A 810 12.03 -20.10 -34.58
C ASN A 810 13.49 -19.72 -34.90
N LEU A 811 14.36 -19.83 -33.90
CA LEU A 811 15.80 -19.65 -34.03
C LEU A 811 16.43 -20.81 -34.86
N PRO A 812 17.64 -20.63 -35.43
CA PRO A 812 18.27 -21.63 -36.29
C PRO A 812 18.54 -22.98 -35.62
N ASP A 813 18.71 -22.99 -34.30
CA ASP A 813 18.91 -24.18 -33.47
C ASP A 813 17.61 -24.86 -33.01
N GLY A 814 16.45 -24.30 -33.37
CA GLY A 814 15.12 -24.84 -33.03
C GLY A 814 14.49 -24.30 -31.75
N ARG A 815 15.14 -23.36 -31.04
CA ARG A 815 14.47 -22.61 -29.95
C ARG A 815 13.39 -21.68 -30.51
N ILE A 816 12.38 -21.38 -29.68
CA ILE A 816 11.30 -20.45 -30.00
C ILE A 816 11.44 -19.22 -29.10
N LEU A 817 11.82 -18.10 -29.70
CA LEU A 817 11.94 -16.81 -29.03
C LEU A 817 10.64 -16.01 -29.22
N GLN A 818 10.08 -15.48 -28.14
CA GLN A 818 8.93 -14.57 -28.20
C GLN A 818 9.43 -13.11 -28.19
N ILE A 819 9.04 -12.34 -29.21
CA ILE A 819 9.53 -10.98 -29.41
C ILE A 819 8.98 -10.04 -28.35
N THR A 820 9.87 -9.26 -27.72
CA THR A 820 9.49 -8.21 -26.77
C THR A 820 9.36 -6.84 -27.47
N PRO A 821 8.59 -5.88 -26.92
CA PRO A 821 8.41 -4.57 -27.54
C PRO A 821 9.74 -3.85 -27.81
N GLY A 822 9.98 -3.51 -29.08
CA GLY A 822 11.20 -2.81 -29.54
C GLY A 822 12.30 -3.70 -30.10
N GLU A 823 12.22 -5.04 -30.02
CA GLU A 823 13.23 -5.93 -30.61
C GLU A 823 12.98 -6.18 -32.12
N TYR A 824 13.95 -5.83 -32.96
CA TYR A 824 13.93 -6.10 -34.41
C TYR A 824 14.66 -7.42 -34.76
N ILE A 825 14.35 -8.05 -35.91
CA ILE A 825 15.02 -9.29 -36.36
C ILE A 825 16.55 -9.14 -36.37
N TRP A 826 17.06 -7.98 -36.82
CA TRP A 826 18.48 -7.65 -36.81
C TRP A 826 19.11 -7.69 -35.41
N GLU A 827 18.45 -7.13 -34.41
CA GLU A 827 18.96 -7.05 -33.04
C GLU A 827 18.89 -8.40 -32.33
N ILE A 828 17.79 -9.14 -32.54
CA ILE A 828 17.62 -10.52 -32.08
C ILE A 828 18.72 -11.39 -32.70
N ALA A 829 18.97 -11.26 -34.00
CA ALA A 829 20.05 -11.94 -34.70
C ALA A 829 21.43 -11.58 -34.14
N ARG A 830 21.73 -10.29 -33.91
CA ARG A 830 23.00 -9.82 -33.34
C ARG A 830 23.26 -10.37 -31.94
N LYS A 831 22.25 -10.30 -31.07
CA LYS A 831 22.26 -10.81 -29.70
C LYS A 831 22.43 -12.33 -29.66
N GLN A 832 21.69 -13.05 -30.50
CA GLN A 832 21.75 -14.51 -30.55
C GLN A 832 23.05 -15.02 -31.18
N TYR A 833 23.53 -14.40 -32.27
CA TYR A 833 24.82 -14.70 -32.89
C TYR A 833 25.98 -14.52 -31.89
N ARG A 834 25.97 -13.42 -31.12
CA ARG A 834 26.97 -13.16 -30.06
C ARG A 834 26.97 -14.27 -28.99
N LYS A 835 25.79 -14.69 -28.52
CA LYS A 835 25.65 -15.80 -27.56
C LYS A 835 26.17 -17.13 -28.10
N ASP A 836 25.91 -17.43 -29.38
CA ASP A 836 26.36 -18.69 -29.98
C ASP A 836 27.86 -18.70 -30.27
N MET A 837 28.45 -17.56 -30.65
CA MET A 837 29.91 -17.42 -30.72
C MET A 837 30.58 -17.54 -29.35
N ALA A 838 30.02 -16.95 -28.29
CA ALA A 838 30.53 -17.12 -26.93
C ALA A 838 30.50 -18.60 -26.49
N ARG A 839 29.42 -19.32 -26.78
CA ARG A 839 29.30 -20.78 -26.54
C ARG A 839 30.34 -21.58 -27.33
N LEU A 840 30.58 -21.24 -28.60
CA LEU A 840 31.60 -21.90 -29.42
C LEU A 840 33.03 -21.65 -28.89
N GLN A 841 33.35 -20.45 -28.40
CA GLN A 841 34.64 -20.17 -27.76
C GLN A 841 34.84 -20.97 -26.47
N ILE A 842 33.78 -21.13 -25.65
CA ILE A 842 33.82 -21.97 -24.44
C ILE A 842 34.05 -23.44 -24.83
N LEU A 843 33.33 -23.95 -25.83
CA LEU A 843 33.47 -25.33 -26.33
C LEU A 843 34.86 -25.59 -26.92
N ASP A 844 35.39 -24.70 -27.76
CA ASP A 844 36.75 -24.84 -28.31
C ASP A 844 37.80 -24.82 -27.19
N ARG A 845 37.64 -23.98 -26.17
CA ARG A 845 38.51 -23.99 -24.99
C ARG A 845 38.46 -25.32 -24.25
N GLN A 846 37.27 -25.89 -24.04
CA GLN A 846 37.10 -27.21 -23.43
C GLN A 846 37.71 -28.33 -24.28
N VAL A 847 37.51 -28.32 -25.61
CA VAL A 847 38.10 -29.28 -26.54
C VAL A 847 39.63 -29.20 -26.53
N ARG A 848 40.22 -27.99 -26.48
CA ARG A 848 41.68 -27.82 -26.33
C ARG A 848 42.20 -28.37 -25.00
N ILE A 849 41.49 -28.14 -23.89
CA ILE A 849 41.85 -28.69 -22.57
C ILE A 849 41.82 -30.23 -22.61
N LEU A 850 40.71 -30.81 -23.09
CA LEU A 850 40.57 -32.27 -23.25
C LEU A 850 41.63 -32.86 -24.19
N GLY A 851 41.98 -32.14 -25.26
CA GLY A 851 43.06 -32.51 -26.17
C GLY A 851 44.44 -32.51 -25.50
N GLN A 852 44.73 -31.49 -24.67
CA GLN A 852 45.96 -31.43 -23.87
C GLN A 852 46.00 -32.55 -22.82
N GLU A 853 44.90 -32.83 -22.13
CA GLU A 853 44.80 -33.95 -21.19
C GLU A 853 44.99 -35.30 -21.89
N TYR A 854 44.41 -35.48 -23.08
CA TYR A 854 44.59 -36.69 -23.89
C TYR A 854 46.05 -36.86 -24.33
N GLN A 855 46.71 -35.80 -24.82
CA GLN A 855 48.13 -35.86 -25.17
C GLN A 855 49.01 -36.13 -23.93
N LYS A 856 48.70 -35.53 -22.79
CA LYS A 856 49.39 -35.77 -21.51
C LYS A 856 49.23 -37.22 -21.03
N LYS A 857 48.03 -37.80 -21.15
CA LYS A 857 47.78 -39.22 -20.87
C LYS A 857 48.51 -40.12 -21.87
N LYS A 858 48.53 -39.76 -23.15
CA LYS A 858 49.24 -40.49 -24.20
C LYS A 858 50.76 -40.49 -23.95
N SER A 859 51.36 -39.36 -23.57
CA SER A 859 52.79 -39.26 -23.22
C SER A 859 53.16 -39.90 -21.87
N LEU A 860 52.17 -40.30 -21.06
CA LEU A 860 52.37 -41.13 -19.86
C LEU A 860 52.20 -42.63 -20.14
N MET A 861 51.73 -42.99 -21.35
CA MET A 861 51.51 -44.37 -21.81
C MET A 861 52.50 -44.81 -22.89
N SER A 862 53.29 -43.88 -23.45
CA SER A 862 54.41 -44.10 -24.37
C SER A 862 55.75 -43.92 -23.66
#